data_AF-A0A1C3N1H5-F1
#
_entry.id   AF-A0A1C3N1H5-F1
#
_cell.length_a   1.000
_cell.length_b   1.000
_cell.length_c   1.000
_cell.angle_alpha   90.00
_cell.angle_beta   90.00
_cell.angle_gamma   90.00
#
_symmetry.space_group_name_H-M   'P 1'
#
loop_
_entity.id
_entity.type
_entity.pdbx_description
1 polymer ?
#
loop_
_entity_poly.entity_id
_entity_poly.type
_entity_poly.pdbx_seq_one_letter_code
_entity_poly.pdbx_strand_id
1 'polypeptide(L)'
;MAVTTRVPRSSAPRGRRRVRFPLRTSWVVYGMLVTVVLSVLLVEAYANAEFTPDHGRETGDQGAVPTSIISGGPVIDTTEGRVRSYRMPPRTIALTFDDGPDPVWTPRILDVLRRHRAQATFFVVGSQVARHPDLTGRIAAEGHELGVHTFSHPDATLLPGWQRRLEYAQTQMAVMNAAGVRTTLLRFPYSSRADAIDDDAWEAIRQAGSLGYLTAVNDTDSQDWARPGVDVIVRNMTPPAGQGAVVLLHDAGGDRAQTVAALERFIPAMRARGYDFITVGDGVNRTRGEDDDGTATVSANQPVAEAARWRAGSVVLAVQVADLFIAALRVLFVVVGLLMLARTALLLVLAPRLAWRRRRGYWGPPVTEPVSIIVPAYNEQAGIAASVRSLANGDHRGIEVVVVDDGSTDGTADIVEALGLRNVRVVRKPNGGKSSALNTGVAYASHEIIVMVDGDTVFERDSVRRLVQPFADPSVGAVAGNVKVANRRGPLGWWQHIEYVIGFNLDRRLYETLGCMPTVPGAIGAFRRRVLLAAGGMSNDTLAEDTDITMAVLRAGWRVVYEKRARAWTEAPATLTQLWRQRYRWSYGTMQAMWKHRHAVFDSGPSGRFGRFGLPLLALFGVVLPLLGPVLDLMALYGLFFLGTTETAVAWLLMLAVQWVVALVAFRLDRERLLPLLALPLQQFAYRQLMYLVLLRSTVTALTGTRLRWRKLKRAGDPPAGQREGVVDGGLVPPTPAGSAANPAVAVAGRDRWFDTLRALALTRVIAYHMWGYAWLSFAFPAMGVMFALGGSLMARSLDRAPTRAVNGRLRRLLPALWMFGAVLVPVMVWHGWPDRPAWPGLLTWLVPIAQPAGNAWAQDVTGVLWYLVTYLWLVLLSPALLGLYRRWPLPTLLLPLAGVVLLQTTSPLNGHVNSVVSDLATFGACWLVGFAHRDGALHRVPRAVLVLAAALCVGIGVGWTVTHRADGFDLNDIPVAQAFYSLGFVLVLLRVRPPMAWLARARPLDRLVTWLNSRALTIYLWHNAAIAVCFVVGDRVDAWRLGKVGYLAVALLLLLAVVLLVGWVEDVSARRRPRLVGWPTRTPTATARARRAAVAAPARQVRATTRT
;
A
#
# COMPACT_ATOMS: atom_id res chain seq x y z
N MET A 1 70.07 8.68 37.52
CA MET A 1 68.81 9.21 38.09
C MET A 1 67.72 9.13 37.03
N ALA A 2 66.53 8.70 37.43
CA ALA A 2 65.57 7.99 36.60
C ALA A 2 64.55 8.88 35.86
N VAL A 3 64.20 8.37 34.69
CA VAL A 3 63.07 8.73 33.82
C VAL A 3 61.74 8.56 34.55
N THR A 4 60.84 9.54 34.47
CA THR A 4 59.40 9.31 34.66
C THR A 4 58.59 10.03 33.58
N THR A 5 57.98 9.22 32.73
CA THR A 5 57.10 9.57 31.62
C THR A 5 55.68 9.85 32.14
N ARG A 6 55.15 11.06 31.92
CA ARG A 6 53.73 11.36 32.13
C ARG A 6 52.92 10.94 30.91
N VAL A 7 52.07 9.93 31.11
CA VAL A 7 51.04 9.43 30.20
C VAL A 7 49.98 10.52 29.93
N PRO A 8 49.56 10.77 28.68
CA PRO A 8 48.41 11.64 28.41
C PRO A 8 47.10 10.91 28.77
N ARG A 9 46.28 11.57 29.59
CA ARG A 9 44.98 11.09 30.04
C ARG A 9 44.05 10.77 28.87
N SER A 10 43.30 9.69 29.07
CA SER A 10 42.37 9.05 28.16
C SER A 10 41.34 10.01 27.55
N SER A 11 41.04 9.73 26.28
CA SER A 11 39.94 10.31 25.52
C SER A 11 38.62 10.27 26.30
N ALA A 12 37.97 11.42 26.37
CA ALA A 12 36.61 11.56 26.89
C ALA A 12 35.66 10.55 26.20
N PRO A 13 34.67 9.99 26.92
CA PRO A 13 33.73 9.04 26.34
C PRO A 13 32.95 9.74 25.23
N ARG A 14 33.02 9.19 24.01
CA ARG A 14 32.24 9.62 22.84
C ARG A 14 30.78 9.82 23.28
N GLY A 15 30.35 11.07 23.35
CA GLY A 15 28.98 11.43 23.67
C GLY A 15 28.01 10.62 22.80
N ARG A 16 27.05 9.97 23.46
CA ARG A 16 25.93 9.29 22.79
C ARG A 16 25.33 10.26 21.78
N ARG A 17 25.59 10.04 20.48
CA ARG A 17 24.83 10.71 19.42
C ARG A 17 23.38 10.31 19.65
N ARG A 18 22.59 11.21 20.26
CA ARG A 18 21.13 11.14 20.21
C ARG A 18 20.79 11.18 18.73
N VAL A 19 20.52 10.02 18.15
CA VAL A 19 19.86 9.91 16.85
C VAL A 19 18.46 10.47 17.10
N ARG A 20 18.31 11.78 16.95
CA ARG A 20 16.99 12.38 16.78
C ARG A 20 16.45 11.74 15.50
N PHE A 21 15.51 10.81 15.63
CA PHE A 21 14.64 10.46 14.52
C PHE A 21 13.77 11.70 14.29
N PRO A 22 13.95 12.46 13.20
CA PRO A 22 12.90 13.37 12.81
C PRO A 22 11.82 12.47 12.23
N LEU A 23 10.90 11.98 13.06
CA LEU A 23 9.55 11.73 12.57
C LEU A 23 9.10 13.10 12.10
N ARG A 24 9.29 13.37 10.80
CA ARG A 24 8.81 14.62 10.20
C ARG A 24 7.32 14.60 10.46
N THR A 25 6.82 15.51 11.27
CA THR A 25 5.42 15.58 11.73
C THR A 25 4.43 15.33 10.59
N SER A 26 4.77 15.78 9.37
CA SER A 26 4.02 15.50 8.14
C SER A 26 3.72 14.01 7.88
N TRP A 27 4.66 13.07 8.11
CA TRP A 27 4.40 11.64 7.89
C TRP A 27 3.46 11.01 8.91
N VAL A 28 3.44 11.52 10.14
CA VAL A 28 2.48 11.08 11.16
C VAL A 28 1.08 11.55 10.79
N VAL A 29 0.95 12.81 10.36
CA VAL A 29 -0.31 13.37 9.87
C VAL A 29 -0.82 12.62 8.64
N TYR A 30 0.05 12.35 7.66
CA TYR A 30 -0.35 11.56 6.49
C TYR A 30 -0.77 10.13 6.85
N GLY A 31 -0.02 9.48 7.76
CA GLY A 31 -0.38 8.15 8.26
C GLY A 31 -1.76 8.15 8.94
N MET A 32 -2.02 9.12 9.82
CA MET A 32 -3.30 9.26 10.51
C MET A 32 -4.44 9.51 9.53
N LEU A 33 -4.26 10.41 8.55
CA LEU A 33 -5.29 10.70 7.55
C LEU A 33 -5.60 9.47 6.68
N VAL A 34 -4.58 8.71 6.27
CA VAL A 34 -4.76 7.44 5.56
C VAL A 34 -5.50 6.43 6.44
N THR A 35 -5.15 6.30 7.72
CA THR A 35 -5.85 5.40 8.64
C THR A 35 -7.32 5.78 8.79
N VAL A 36 -7.63 7.07 8.97
CA VAL A 36 -9.03 7.54 9.06
C VAL A 36 -9.79 7.21 7.77
N VAL A 37 -9.24 7.52 6.60
CA VAL A 37 -9.88 7.19 5.32
C VAL A 37 -10.11 5.69 5.19
N LEU A 38 -9.11 4.86 5.48
CA LEU A 38 -9.24 3.40 5.42
C LEU A 38 -10.26 2.86 6.42
N SER A 39 -10.34 3.41 7.63
CA SER A 39 -11.35 3.02 8.62
C SER A 39 -12.76 3.35 8.15
N VAL A 40 -12.97 4.54 7.57
CA VAL A 40 -14.27 4.94 7.03
C VAL A 40 -14.69 4.04 5.85
N LEU A 41 -13.75 3.73 4.95
CA LEU A 41 -14.00 2.80 3.84
C LEU A 41 -14.30 1.38 4.32
N LEU A 42 -13.65 0.92 5.39
CA LEU A 42 -13.91 -0.40 5.97
C LEU A 42 -15.30 -0.48 6.60
N VAL A 43 -15.74 0.59 7.26
CA VAL A 43 -17.11 0.68 7.80
C VAL A 43 -18.13 0.62 6.67
N GLU A 44 -17.93 1.36 5.56
CA GLU A 44 -18.83 1.28 4.40
C GLU A 44 -18.85 -0.14 3.82
N ALA A 45 -17.66 -0.70 3.56
CA ALA A 45 -17.52 -2.03 2.97
C ALA A 45 -18.22 -3.10 3.81
N TYR A 46 -18.09 -3.02 5.14
CA TYR A 46 -18.78 -3.92 6.06
C TYR A 46 -20.30 -3.71 6.05
N ALA A 47 -20.77 -2.46 6.08
CA ALA A 47 -22.20 -2.13 6.07
C ALA A 47 -22.91 -2.43 4.74
N ASN A 48 -22.16 -2.74 3.67
CA ASN A 48 -22.67 -3.09 2.34
C ASN A 48 -22.24 -4.48 1.85
N ALA A 49 -21.62 -5.30 2.72
CA ALA A 49 -20.93 -6.50 2.28
C ALA A 49 -21.87 -7.52 1.58
N GLU A 50 -23.12 -7.70 2.05
CA GLU A 50 -24.03 -8.72 1.50
C GLU A 50 -25.53 -8.35 1.60
N PHE A 51 -25.96 -7.26 0.96
CA PHE A 51 -27.41 -7.05 0.76
C PHE A 51 -27.87 -7.69 -0.56
N THR A 52 -28.12 -9.01 -0.52
CA THR A 52 -28.70 -9.78 -1.63
C THR A 52 -30.09 -10.28 -1.25
N PRO A 53 -31.09 -10.23 -2.16
CA PRO A 53 -32.39 -10.82 -1.89
C PRO A 53 -32.29 -12.32 -1.61
N ASP A 54 -33.22 -12.82 -0.81
CA ASP A 54 -33.32 -14.23 -0.47
C ASP A 54 -33.42 -15.15 -1.69
N HIS A 55 -32.88 -16.37 -1.53
CA HIS A 55 -32.92 -17.45 -2.51
C HIS A 55 -33.06 -18.80 -1.79
N GLY A 56 -33.53 -19.83 -2.49
CA GLY A 56 -33.71 -21.16 -1.91
C GLY A 56 -32.37 -21.82 -1.55
N ARG A 57 -32.26 -22.31 -0.31
CA ARG A 57 -31.13 -23.10 0.19
C ARG A 57 -31.52 -24.59 0.29
N GLU A 58 -30.64 -25.49 -0.12
CA GLU A 58 -30.84 -26.95 0.05
C GLU A 58 -30.54 -27.36 1.49
N THR A 59 -31.36 -28.24 2.06
CA THR A 59 -31.23 -28.73 3.44
C THR A 59 -30.06 -29.69 3.59
N GLY A 60 -29.15 -29.42 4.54
CA GLY A 60 -28.03 -30.28 4.89
C GLY A 60 -28.41 -31.47 5.79
N ASP A 61 -27.40 -32.08 6.44
CA ASP A 61 -27.61 -33.15 7.42
C ASP A 61 -28.32 -32.62 8.68
N GLN A 62 -29.17 -33.43 9.30
CA GLN A 62 -30.01 -33.07 10.45
C GLN A 62 -29.77 -33.98 11.67
N GLY A 63 -28.68 -34.77 11.67
CA GLY A 63 -28.40 -35.78 12.69
C GLY A 63 -28.28 -35.24 14.13
N ALA A 64 -27.92 -33.97 14.29
CA ALA A 64 -27.77 -33.30 15.59
C ALA A 64 -29.01 -32.48 16.01
N VAL A 65 -30.02 -32.33 15.13
CA VAL A 65 -31.21 -31.53 15.38
C VAL A 65 -32.28 -32.34 16.11
N PRO A 66 -32.76 -31.91 17.29
CA PRO A 66 -33.80 -32.65 18.02
C PRO A 66 -35.12 -32.73 17.25
N THR A 67 -35.75 -33.90 17.26
CA THR A 67 -37.06 -34.11 16.60
C THR A 67 -38.17 -33.19 17.13
N SER A 68 -38.08 -32.75 18.38
CA SER A 68 -38.99 -31.75 18.99
C SER A 68 -38.86 -30.34 18.40
N ILE A 69 -37.77 -30.05 17.68
CA ILE A 69 -37.58 -28.82 16.92
C ILE A 69 -38.08 -29.01 15.49
N ILE A 70 -37.67 -30.09 14.82
CA ILE A 70 -38.08 -30.40 13.43
C ILE A 70 -39.61 -30.51 13.29
N SER A 71 -40.26 -31.25 14.19
CA SER A 71 -41.72 -31.41 14.24
C SER A 71 -42.42 -30.33 15.09
N GLY A 72 -41.64 -29.36 15.56
CA GLY A 72 -42.03 -28.33 16.49
C GLY A 72 -42.75 -27.14 15.86
N GLY A 73 -42.90 -26.08 16.66
CA GLY A 73 -43.43 -24.80 16.21
C GLY A 73 -42.37 -23.86 15.63
N PRO A 74 -42.79 -22.79 14.93
CA PRO A 74 -41.90 -21.87 14.23
C PRO A 74 -41.11 -20.90 15.13
N VAL A 75 -41.28 -20.94 16.45
CA VAL A 75 -40.49 -20.11 17.38
C VAL A 75 -39.70 -20.99 18.31
N ILE A 76 -38.38 -20.95 18.21
CA ILE A 76 -37.45 -21.86 18.87
C ILE A 76 -36.78 -21.16 20.05
N ASP A 77 -36.79 -21.84 21.19
CA ASP A 77 -36.20 -21.37 22.44
C ASP A 77 -35.10 -22.32 22.89
N THR A 78 -33.88 -21.85 22.68
CA THR A 78 -32.64 -22.46 23.17
C THR A 78 -32.00 -21.67 24.32
N THR A 79 -32.73 -20.70 24.88
CA THR A 79 -32.23 -19.87 25.98
C THR A 79 -32.05 -20.71 27.24
N GLU A 80 -31.03 -20.42 28.03
CA GLU A 80 -30.72 -21.14 29.27
C GLU A 80 -30.55 -22.67 29.08
N GLY A 81 -30.20 -23.12 27.86
CA GLY A 81 -30.04 -24.55 27.55
C GLY A 81 -31.36 -25.30 27.34
N ARG A 82 -32.49 -24.60 27.28
CA ARG A 82 -33.79 -25.17 26.90
C ARG A 82 -33.74 -25.69 25.46
N VAL A 83 -34.64 -26.59 25.10
CA VAL A 83 -34.84 -27.08 23.73
C VAL A 83 -36.35 -27.20 23.53
N ARG A 84 -37.00 -26.06 23.29
CA ARG A 84 -38.46 -25.99 23.10
C ARG A 84 -38.78 -25.21 21.83
N SER A 85 -39.96 -25.46 21.30
CA SER A 85 -40.53 -24.69 20.19
C SER A 85 -41.99 -24.37 20.48
N TYR A 86 -42.48 -23.21 20.00
CA TYR A 86 -43.83 -22.72 20.25
C TYR A 86 -44.60 -22.55 18.94
N ARG A 87 -45.86 -22.99 18.95
CA ARG A 87 -46.82 -22.74 17.86
C ARG A 87 -47.66 -21.51 18.18
N MET A 88 -48.09 -20.81 17.13
CA MET A 88 -49.06 -19.73 17.27
C MET A 88 -50.42 -20.30 17.70
N PRO A 89 -51.18 -19.61 18.57
CA PRO A 89 -52.51 -20.05 18.97
C PRO A 89 -53.45 -20.27 17.77
N PRO A 90 -54.44 -21.18 17.88
CA PRO A 90 -55.41 -21.40 16.81
C PRO A 90 -56.05 -20.11 16.30
N ARG A 91 -56.24 -19.99 14.99
CA ARG A 91 -56.80 -18.81 14.31
C ARG A 91 -56.07 -17.49 14.59
N THR A 92 -54.74 -17.53 14.78
CA THR A 92 -53.91 -16.32 14.86
C THR A 92 -52.85 -16.28 13.76
N ILE A 93 -52.56 -15.10 13.23
CA ILE A 93 -51.53 -14.88 12.20
C ILE A 93 -50.52 -13.86 12.72
N ALA A 94 -49.25 -14.26 12.76
CA ALA A 94 -48.14 -13.34 12.94
C ALA A 94 -47.54 -13.00 11.58
N LEU A 95 -47.81 -11.78 11.09
CA LEU A 95 -47.17 -11.26 9.88
C LEU A 95 -45.74 -10.86 10.24
N THR A 96 -44.76 -11.40 9.51
CA THR A 96 -43.35 -11.09 9.70
C THR A 96 -42.74 -10.50 8.44
N PHE A 97 -41.92 -9.47 8.59
CA PHE A 97 -41.26 -8.75 7.50
C PHE A 97 -39.75 -8.74 7.70
N ASP A 98 -39.02 -9.22 6.69
CA ASP A 98 -37.56 -9.29 6.68
C ASP A 98 -36.94 -8.26 5.71
N ASP A 99 -35.64 -8.02 5.86
CA ASP A 99 -34.75 -7.13 5.08
C ASP A 99 -34.79 -5.62 5.36
N GLY A 100 -35.90 -5.09 5.88
CA GLY A 100 -36.07 -3.66 6.10
C GLY A 100 -35.26 -3.04 7.24
N PRO A 101 -35.41 -1.72 7.47
CA PRO A 101 -36.37 -0.83 6.80
C PRO A 101 -35.89 -0.28 5.45
N ASP A 102 -36.76 -0.30 4.45
CA ASP A 102 -36.59 0.37 3.15
C ASP A 102 -37.33 1.72 3.11
N PRO A 103 -36.73 2.78 2.53
CA PRO A 103 -37.32 4.12 2.52
C PRO A 103 -38.57 4.28 1.64
N VAL A 104 -38.87 3.32 0.76
CA VAL A 104 -40.01 3.34 -0.16
C VAL A 104 -41.09 2.34 0.27
N TRP A 105 -40.72 1.12 0.63
CA TRP A 105 -41.64 0.01 0.83
C TRP A 105 -42.13 -0.14 2.27
N THR A 106 -41.25 -0.06 3.26
CA THR A 106 -41.63 -0.14 4.68
C THR A 106 -42.73 0.87 5.04
N PRO A 107 -42.65 2.17 4.65
CA PRO A 107 -43.74 3.12 4.90
C PRO A 107 -45.10 2.70 4.33
N ARG A 108 -45.11 2.13 3.12
CA ARG A 108 -46.35 1.70 2.44
C ARG A 108 -46.96 0.48 3.11
N ILE A 109 -46.12 -0.45 3.57
CA ILE A 109 -46.56 -1.62 4.35
C ILE A 109 -47.15 -1.16 5.68
N LEU A 110 -46.48 -0.27 6.41
CA LEU A 110 -47.01 0.33 7.65
C LEU A 110 -48.37 1.02 7.42
N ASP A 111 -48.54 1.73 6.30
CA ASP A 111 -49.81 2.36 5.94
C ASP A 111 -50.95 1.35 5.67
N VAL A 112 -50.64 0.17 5.11
CA VAL A 112 -51.62 -0.92 4.95
C VAL A 112 -51.97 -1.51 6.32
N LEU A 113 -50.96 -1.83 7.15
CA LEU A 113 -51.16 -2.41 8.47
C LEU A 113 -51.99 -1.51 9.38
N ARG A 114 -51.71 -0.20 9.39
CA ARG A 114 -52.47 0.80 10.13
C ARG A 114 -53.94 0.87 9.70
N ARG A 115 -54.20 0.88 8.39
CA ARG A 115 -55.57 0.92 7.84
C ARG A 115 -56.40 -0.28 8.26
N HIS A 116 -55.78 -1.46 8.28
CA HIS A 116 -56.44 -2.70 8.71
C HIS A 116 -56.29 -2.99 10.21
N ARG A 117 -55.71 -2.08 11.00
CA ARG A 117 -55.43 -2.23 12.44
C ARG A 117 -54.76 -3.58 12.77
N ALA A 118 -53.81 -4.00 11.95
CA ALA A 118 -53.07 -5.24 12.11
C ALA A 118 -51.69 -4.95 12.70
N GLN A 119 -51.26 -5.77 13.66
CA GLN A 119 -49.89 -5.76 14.17
C GLN A 119 -49.03 -6.77 13.40
N ALA A 120 -47.71 -6.57 13.47
CA ALA A 120 -46.72 -7.35 12.74
C ALA A 120 -45.37 -7.29 13.49
N THR A 121 -44.46 -8.20 13.14
CA THR A 121 -43.08 -8.25 13.64
C THR A 121 -42.10 -7.99 12.49
N PHE A 122 -41.19 -7.04 12.63
CA PHE A 122 -40.20 -6.69 11.61
C PHE A 122 -38.80 -7.17 12.03
N PHE A 123 -38.23 -8.11 11.29
CA PHE A 123 -36.86 -8.55 11.45
C PHE A 123 -35.95 -7.64 10.62
N VAL A 124 -35.35 -6.66 11.30
CA VAL A 124 -34.64 -5.56 10.63
C VAL A 124 -33.16 -5.83 10.46
N VAL A 125 -32.61 -5.39 9.33
CA VAL A 125 -31.19 -5.43 9.01
C VAL A 125 -30.50 -4.21 9.62
N GLY A 126 -29.48 -4.43 10.46
CA GLY A 126 -28.86 -3.37 11.26
C GLY A 126 -28.27 -2.22 10.45
N SER A 127 -27.70 -2.50 9.28
CA SER A 127 -27.18 -1.46 8.37
C SER A 127 -28.30 -0.58 7.78
N GLN A 128 -29.50 -1.14 7.52
CA GLN A 128 -30.66 -0.38 7.08
C GLN A 128 -31.26 0.45 8.21
N VAL A 129 -31.31 -0.09 9.43
CA VAL A 129 -31.69 0.69 10.63
C VAL A 129 -30.76 1.88 10.85
N ALA A 130 -29.45 1.71 10.64
CA ALA A 130 -28.48 2.81 10.75
C ALA A 130 -28.67 3.91 9.70
N ARG A 131 -29.15 3.55 8.50
CA ARG A 131 -29.45 4.48 7.40
C ARG A 131 -30.80 5.17 7.54
N HIS A 132 -31.78 4.46 8.10
CA HIS A 132 -33.17 4.89 8.22
C HIS A 132 -33.70 4.77 9.67
N PRO A 133 -33.03 5.37 10.66
CA PRO A 133 -33.40 5.22 12.07
C PRO A 133 -34.81 5.74 12.37
N ASP A 134 -35.25 6.78 11.65
CA ASP A 134 -36.59 7.36 11.80
C ASP A 134 -37.70 6.35 11.42
N LEU A 135 -37.46 5.49 10.42
CA LEU A 135 -38.41 4.46 10.01
C LEU A 135 -38.51 3.34 11.05
N THR A 136 -37.39 2.88 11.61
CA THR A 136 -37.42 1.91 12.71
C THR A 136 -38.10 2.49 13.95
N GLY A 137 -37.87 3.78 14.24
CA GLY A 137 -38.60 4.50 15.28
C GLY A 137 -40.12 4.52 15.03
N ARG A 138 -40.54 4.73 13.78
CA ARG A 138 -41.95 4.67 13.37
C ARG A 138 -42.55 3.27 13.51
N ILE A 139 -41.84 2.20 13.10
CA ILE A 139 -42.28 0.81 13.29
C ILE A 139 -42.64 0.56 14.76
N ALA A 140 -41.72 0.92 15.67
CA ALA A 140 -41.95 0.75 17.11
C ALA A 140 -43.08 1.65 17.65
N ALA A 141 -43.15 2.91 17.21
CA ALA A 141 -44.17 3.87 17.65
C ALA A 141 -45.60 3.50 17.20
N GLU A 142 -45.76 2.83 16.05
CA GLU A 142 -47.04 2.30 15.56
C GLU A 142 -47.45 0.98 16.26
N GLY A 143 -46.65 0.49 17.21
CA GLY A 143 -46.97 -0.69 18.03
C GLY A 143 -46.60 -2.02 17.40
N HIS A 144 -45.71 -2.02 16.40
CA HIS A 144 -45.15 -3.24 15.81
C HIS A 144 -43.94 -3.73 16.61
N GLU A 145 -43.67 -5.02 16.51
CA GLU A 145 -42.55 -5.67 17.19
C GLU A 145 -41.29 -5.65 16.30
N LEU A 146 -40.11 -5.64 16.91
CA LEU A 146 -38.83 -5.61 16.19
C LEU A 146 -38.06 -6.90 16.50
N GLY A 147 -37.36 -7.43 15.53
CA GLY A 147 -36.43 -8.55 15.66
C GLY A 147 -35.11 -8.25 14.95
N VAL A 148 -34.06 -8.98 15.29
CA VAL A 148 -32.74 -8.89 14.64
C VAL A 148 -32.70 -9.78 13.40
N HIS A 149 -32.27 -9.21 12.27
CA HIS A 149 -32.01 -9.94 11.03
C HIS A 149 -30.56 -9.76 10.54
N THR A 150 -29.59 -9.81 11.46
CA THR A 150 -28.16 -9.50 11.23
C THR A 150 -27.89 -8.07 10.78
N PHE A 151 -26.61 -7.67 10.74
CA PHE A 151 -26.24 -6.28 10.45
C PHE A 151 -26.09 -6.04 8.96
N SER A 152 -25.44 -6.98 8.26
CA SER A 152 -25.09 -6.87 6.84
C SER A 152 -25.79 -7.89 5.93
N HIS A 153 -26.74 -8.67 6.46
CA HIS A 153 -27.50 -9.74 5.77
C HIS A 153 -26.66 -10.96 5.26
N PRO A 154 -25.61 -11.42 5.97
CA PRO A 154 -24.88 -12.61 5.57
C PRO A 154 -25.60 -13.90 5.96
N ASP A 155 -25.25 -14.99 5.30
CA ASP A 155 -25.63 -16.33 5.75
C ASP A 155 -24.91 -16.67 7.06
N ALA A 156 -25.66 -16.63 8.16
CA ALA A 156 -25.10 -16.79 9.50
C ALA A 156 -24.47 -18.19 9.72
N THR A 157 -24.90 -19.23 9.00
CA THR A 157 -24.34 -20.58 9.19
C THR A 157 -22.90 -20.66 8.68
N LEU A 158 -22.55 -19.87 7.68
CA LEU A 158 -21.21 -19.82 7.08
C LEU A 158 -20.21 -18.98 7.90
N LEU A 159 -20.70 -18.20 8.87
CA LEU A 159 -19.89 -17.29 9.64
C LEU A 159 -19.29 -17.93 10.89
N PRO A 160 -18.03 -17.62 11.26
CA PRO A 160 -17.51 -17.98 12.57
C PRO A 160 -18.34 -17.36 13.71
N GLY A 161 -18.46 -18.06 14.85
CA GLY A 161 -19.32 -17.63 15.97
C GLY A 161 -19.04 -16.24 16.55
N TRP A 162 -17.81 -15.74 16.44
CA TRP A 162 -17.48 -14.37 16.85
C TRP A 162 -18.03 -13.31 15.89
N GLN A 163 -18.06 -13.61 14.58
CA GLN A 163 -18.56 -12.73 13.54
C GLN A 163 -20.09 -12.71 13.58
N ARG A 164 -20.73 -13.88 13.73
CA ARG A 164 -22.17 -14.01 14.05
C ARG A 164 -22.57 -13.10 15.23
N ARG A 165 -21.84 -13.18 16.34
CA ARG A 165 -22.11 -12.35 17.53
C ARG A 165 -22.00 -10.85 17.22
N LEU A 166 -21.05 -10.46 16.37
CA LEU A 166 -20.88 -9.08 15.95
C LEU A 166 -22.09 -8.57 15.15
N GLU A 167 -22.58 -9.36 14.19
CA GLU A 167 -23.78 -9.06 13.40
C GLU A 167 -24.99 -8.78 14.31
N TYR A 168 -25.23 -9.63 15.30
CA TYR A 168 -26.38 -9.48 16.19
C TYR A 168 -26.21 -8.27 17.11
N ALA A 169 -25.02 -8.11 17.70
CA ALA A 169 -24.73 -7.02 18.63
C ALA A 169 -24.82 -5.65 17.96
N GLN A 170 -24.34 -5.52 16.72
CA GLN A 170 -24.41 -4.25 16.00
C GLN A 170 -25.83 -3.93 15.53
N THR A 171 -26.60 -4.93 15.11
CA THR A 171 -28.03 -4.75 14.81
C THR A 171 -28.79 -4.34 16.06
N GLN A 172 -28.49 -4.97 17.19
CA GLN A 172 -29.08 -4.62 18.47
C GLN A 172 -28.77 -3.17 18.83
N MET A 173 -27.53 -2.72 18.66
CA MET A 173 -27.15 -1.31 18.90
C MET A 173 -27.89 -0.35 17.95
N ALA A 174 -28.02 -0.68 16.67
CA ALA A 174 -28.78 0.14 15.72
C ALA A 174 -30.25 0.29 16.16
N VAL A 175 -30.91 -0.82 16.53
CA VAL A 175 -32.30 -0.84 17.02
C VAL A 175 -32.44 -0.06 18.33
N MET A 176 -31.52 -0.23 19.28
CA MET A 176 -31.51 0.50 20.54
C MET A 176 -31.41 2.01 20.31
N ASN A 177 -30.58 2.44 19.36
CA ASN A 177 -30.44 3.85 19.02
C ASN A 177 -31.71 4.41 18.36
N ALA A 178 -32.21 3.72 17.34
CA ALA A 178 -33.32 4.17 16.51
C ALA A 178 -34.67 4.16 17.28
N ALA A 179 -35.03 3.02 17.86
CA ALA A 179 -36.34 2.79 18.48
C ALA A 179 -36.35 2.88 20.02
N GLY A 180 -35.19 2.97 20.67
CA GLY A 180 -35.11 3.03 22.14
C GLY A 180 -35.43 1.70 22.83
N VAL A 181 -35.47 0.60 22.08
CA VAL A 181 -35.79 -0.74 22.58
C VAL A 181 -34.67 -1.74 22.31
N ARG A 182 -34.60 -2.79 23.13
CA ARG A 182 -33.78 -3.98 22.93
C ARG A 182 -34.70 -5.15 22.63
N THR A 183 -34.44 -5.87 21.55
CA THR A 183 -35.25 -7.02 21.15
C THR A 183 -34.64 -8.33 21.63
N THR A 184 -35.47 -9.34 21.92
CA THR A 184 -35.05 -10.73 22.16
C THR A 184 -35.36 -11.65 20.99
N LEU A 185 -35.93 -11.14 19.90
CA LEU A 185 -36.24 -11.93 18.71
C LEU A 185 -35.11 -11.86 17.69
N LEU A 186 -34.83 -12.99 17.06
CA LEU A 186 -33.85 -13.11 15.99
C LEU A 186 -34.38 -14.03 14.89
N ARG A 187 -34.12 -13.68 13.64
CA ARG A 187 -34.31 -14.57 12.48
C ARG A 187 -33.04 -14.54 11.65
N PHE A 188 -32.53 -15.70 11.26
CA PHE A 188 -31.34 -15.76 10.40
C PHE A 188 -31.73 -15.49 8.94
N PRO A 189 -30.93 -14.73 8.18
CA PRO A 189 -31.04 -14.68 6.72
C PRO A 189 -31.06 -16.08 6.13
N TYR A 190 -31.85 -16.28 5.07
CA TYR A 190 -32.04 -17.57 4.40
C TYR A 190 -32.62 -18.70 5.28
N SER A 191 -33.10 -18.40 6.50
CA SER A 191 -33.81 -19.40 7.31
C SER A 191 -35.25 -19.57 6.80
N SER A 192 -35.69 -20.82 6.73
CA SER A 192 -37.02 -21.18 6.25
C SER A 192 -37.85 -21.79 7.38
N ARG A 193 -38.37 -22.99 7.20
CA ARG A 193 -39.24 -23.69 8.16
C ARG A 193 -38.44 -24.48 9.20
N ALA A 194 -39.09 -24.86 10.31
CA ALA A 194 -38.46 -25.64 11.38
C ALA A 194 -37.95 -27.02 10.90
N ASP A 195 -38.61 -27.63 9.91
CA ASP A 195 -38.21 -28.89 9.30
C ASP A 195 -37.03 -28.77 8.31
N ALA A 196 -36.61 -27.54 7.98
CA ALA A 196 -35.46 -27.24 7.12
C ALA A 196 -34.19 -26.86 7.92
N ILE A 197 -34.19 -27.00 9.24
CA ILE A 197 -33.02 -26.72 10.08
C ILE A 197 -32.02 -27.87 9.97
N ASP A 198 -30.80 -27.58 9.52
CA ASP A 198 -29.67 -28.51 9.47
C ASP A 198 -28.75 -28.37 10.70
N ASP A 199 -27.73 -29.23 10.81
CA ASP A 199 -26.80 -29.27 11.94
C ASP A 199 -26.02 -27.95 12.12
N ASP A 200 -25.67 -27.29 11.02
CA ASP A 200 -24.97 -26.00 11.02
C ASP A 200 -25.88 -24.87 11.53
N ALA A 201 -27.13 -24.81 11.03
CA ALA A 201 -28.14 -23.89 11.50
C ALA A 201 -28.48 -24.14 12.98
N TRP A 202 -28.53 -25.40 13.41
CA TRP A 202 -28.79 -25.76 14.79
C TRP A 202 -27.70 -25.29 15.75
N GLU A 203 -26.42 -25.38 15.36
CA GLU A 203 -25.33 -24.80 16.15
C GLU A 203 -25.48 -23.26 16.27
N ALA A 204 -25.83 -22.59 15.17
CA ALA A 204 -26.07 -21.15 15.16
C ALA A 204 -27.26 -20.75 16.06
N ILE A 205 -28.36 -21.51 16.03
CA ILE A 205 -29.54 -21.32 16.90
C ILE A 205 -29.18 -21.49 18.37
N ARG A 206 -28.43 -22.54 18.73
CA ARG A 206 -27.96 -22.74 20.13
C ARG A 206 -27.08 -21.59 20.60
N GLN A 207 -26.21 -21.09 19.73
CA GLN A 207 -25.37 -19.94 20.05
C GLN A 207 -26.22 -18.68 20.27
N ALA A 208 -27.22 -18.41 19.44
CA ALA A 208 -28.13 -17.28 19.62
C ALA A 208 -28.93 -17.39 20.93
N GLY A 209 -29.41 -18.60 21.29
CA GLY A 209 -30.06 -18.85 22.57
C GLY A 209 -29.17 -18.56 23.78
N SER A 210 -27.87 -18.88 23.70
CA SER A 210 -26.91 -18.53 24.76
C SER A 210 -26.73 -17.02 24.97
N LEU A 211 -27.15 -16.21 23.99
CA LEU A 211 -27.17 -14.74 24.06
C LEU A 211 -28.54 -14.18 24.47
N GLY A 212 -29.53 -15.05 24.71
CA GLY A 212 -30.89 -14.67 25.11
C GLY A 212 -31.85 -14.41 23.96
N TYR A 213 -31.52 -14.81 22.72
CA TYR A 213 -32.42 -14.68 21.59
C TYR A 213 -33.37 -15.89 21.47
N LEU A 214 -34.63 -15.60 21.11
CA LEU A 214 -35.56 -16.57 20.56
C LEU A 214 -35.46 -16.54 19.04
N THR A 215 -35.25 -17.69 18.42
CA THR A 215 -35.14 -17.77 16.96
C THR A 215 -36.51 -17.99 16.35
N ALA A 216 -36.94 -17.09 15.47
CA ALA A 216 -38.18 -17.23 14.72
C ALA A 216 -37.89 -17.72 13.30
N VAL A 217 -38.58 -18.77 12.90
CA VAL A 217 -38.66 -19.30 11.53
C VAL A 217 -40.10 -19.05 11.01
N ASN A 218 -40.57 -19.75 9.98
CA ASN A 218 -41.93 -19.55 9.44
C ASN A 218 -42.69 -20.86 9.22
N ASP A 219 -44.03 -20.77 9.24
CA ASP A 219 -44.92 -21.86 8.82
C ASP A 219 -45.24 -21.75 7.33
N THR A 220 -45.47 -20.54 6.85
CA THR A 220 -45.78 -20.24 5.44
C THR A 220 -44.84 -19.17 4.92
N ASP A 221 -44.30 -19.38 3.72
CA ASP A 221 -43.48 -18.41 2.99
C ASP A 221 -44.28 -17.85 1.82
N SER A 222 -44.44 -16.52 1.78
CA SER A 222 -45.17 -15.84 0.71
C SER A 222 -44.45 -15.93 -0.64
N GLN A 223 -43.13 -16.15 -0.64
CA GLN A 223 -42.22 -16.07 -1.78
C GLN A 223 -42.32 -14.73 -2.53
N ASP A 224 -42.71 -13.68 -1.82
CA ASP A 224 -42.92 -12.36 -2.41
C ASP A 224 -41.62 -11.78 -3.00
N TRP A 225 -40.46 -12.11 -2.42
CA TRP A 225 -39.13 -11.76 -2.94
C TRP A 225 -38.95 -12.10 -4.42
N ALA A 226 -39.48 -13.26 -4.86
CA ALA A 226 -39.42 -13.74 -6.25
C ALA A 226 -40.41 -13.04 -7.20
N ARG A 227 -41.35 -12.25 -6.66
CA ARG A 227 -42.41 -11.54 -7.39
C ARG A 227 -43.33 -12.44 -8.24
N PRO A 228 -43.91 -13.52 -7.69
CA PRO A 228 -44.69 -14.52 -8.43
C PRO A 228 -46.11 -14.06 -8.84
N GLY A 229 -46.54 -12.87 -8.41
CA GLY A 229 -47.88 -12.34 -8.63
C GLY A 229 -48.75 -12.34 -7.36
N VAL A 230 -49.66 -11.36 -7.25
CA VAL A 230 -50.45 -11.11 -6.03
C VAL A 230 -51.28 -12.32 -5.60
N ASP A 231 -51.94 -13.02 -6.52
CA ASP A 231 -52.76 -14.20 -6.19
C ASP A 231 -51.93 -15.36 -5.64
N VAL A 232 -50.71 -15.54 -6.16
CA VAL A 232 -49.78 -16.57 -5.68
C VAL A 232 -49.33 -16.24 -4.27
N ILE A 233 -48.95 -14.99 -4.02
CA ILE A 233 -48.54 -14.49 -2.70
C ILE A 233 -49.69 -14.71 -1.68
N VAL A 234 -50.91 -14.27 -1.98
CA VAL A 234 -52.08 -14.44 -1.08
C VAL A 234 -52.35 -15.91 -0.77
N ARG A 235 -52.25 -16.79 -1.79
CA ARG A 235 -52.42 -18.23 -1.60
C ARG A 235 -51.34 -18.81 -0.71
N ASN A 236 -50.08 -18.47 -0.97
CA ASN A 236 -48.93 -18.96 -0.21
C ASN A 236 -48.95 -18.49 1.26
N MET A 237 -49.46 -17.29 1.52
CA MET A 237 -49.65 -16.76 2.88
C MET A 237 -50.78 -17.43 3.67
N THR A 238 -51.71 -18.13 3.01
CA THR A 238 -52.92 -18.65 3.68
C THR A 238 -52.60 -19.95 4.44
N PRO A 239 -52.68 -19.97 5.78
CA PRO A 239 -52.42 -21.18 6.54
C PRO A 239 -53.57 -22.20 6.43
N PRO A 240 -53.33 -23.48 6.78
CA PRO A 240 -54.40 -24.46 6.90
C PRO A 240 -55.52 -24.00 7.85
N ALA A 241 -56.76 -24.40 7.55
CA ALA A 241 -57.95 -23.92 8.25
C ALA A 241 -57.88 -24.17 9.76
N GLY A 242 -58.10 -23.12 10.55
CA GLY A 242 -58.10 -23.16 12.01
C GLY A 242 -56.71 -23.12 12.68
N GLN A 243 -55.62 -23.34 11.95
CA GLN A 243 -54.26 -23.32 12.51
C GLN A 243 -53.74 -21.89 12.62
N GLY A 244 -52.97 -21.61 13.68
CA GLY A 244 -52.17 -20.39 13.75
C GLY A 244 -50.90 -20.50 12.91
N ALA A 245 -50.37 -19.37 12.44
CA ALA A 245 -49.16 -19.38 11.60
C ALA A 245 -48.29 -18.13 11.72
N VAL A 246 -46.98 -18.31 11.61
CA VAL A 246 -46.01 -17.25 11.30
C VAL A 246 -45.82 -17.18 9.77
N VAL A 247 -46.17 -16.03 9.19
CA VAL A 247 -46.13 -15.77 7.74
C VAL A 247 -44.92 -14.91 7.41
N LEU A 248 -44.03 -15.39 6.54
CA LEU A 248 -42.84 -14.65 6.06
C LEU A 248 -43.16 -13.80 4.83
N LEU A 249 -42.81 -12.52 4.89
CA LEU A 249 -42.81 -11.53 3.81
C LEU A 249 -41.54 -10.67 3.89
N HIS A 250 -41.32 -9.82 2.88
CA HIS A 250 -40.17 -8.90 2.84
C HIS A 250 -40.63 -7.45 2.68
N ASP A 251 -40.02 -6.54 3.44
CA ASP A 251 -40.24 -5.09 3.30
C ASP A 251 -39.09 -4.34 2.61
N ALA A 252 -38.05 -5.05 2.15
CA ALA A 252 -36.99 -4.53 1.29
C ALA A 252 -36.59 -5.52 0.16
N GLY A 253 -35.32 -5.56 -0.28
CA GLY A 253 -34.86 -6.54 -1.28
C GLY A 253 -35.35 -6.31 -2.71
N GLY A 254 -35.75 -5.09 -3.08
CA GLY A 254 -36.20 -4.71 -4.43
C GLY A 254 -37.65 -4.22 -4.47
N ASP A 255 -38.33 -4.36 -5.60
CA ASP A 255 -39.72 -3.89 -5.76
C ASP A 255 -40.72 -4.77 -4.99
N ARG A 256 -41.39 -4.18 -3.99
CA ARG A 256 -42.40 -4.82 -3.11
C ARG A 256 -43.86 -4.45 -3.43
N ALA A 257 -44.15 -3.94 -4.64
CA ALA A 257 -45.52 -3.55 -5.00
C ALA A 257 -46.54 -4.71 -4.87
N GLN A 258 -46.13 -5.93 -5.21
CA GLN A 258 -47.00 -7.11 -5.11
C GLN A 258 -47.27 -7.49 -3.65
N THR A 259 -46.29 -7.34 -2.75
CA THR A 259 -46.44 -7.56 -1.31
C THR A 259 -47.49 -6.63 -0.71
N VAL A 260 -47.40 -5.33 -1.03
CA VAL A 260 -48.37 -4.31 -0.58
C VAL A 260 -49.79 -4.64 -1.06
N ALA A 261 -49.94 -5.02 -2.34
CA ALA A 261 -51.23 -5.38 -2.92
C ALA A 261 -51.80 -6.71 -2.36
N ALA A 262 -50.93 -7.66 -2.01
CA ALA A 262 -51.34 -8.91 -1.38
C ALA A 262 -51.85 -8.68 0.05
N LEU A 263 -51.17 -7.85 0.85
CA LEU A 263 -51.61 -7.50 2.21
C LEU A 263 -53.00 -6.86 2.23
N GLU A 264 -53.28 -5.96 1.28
CA GLU A 264 -54.59 -5.31 1.13
C GLU A 264 -55.74 -6.29 0.91
N ARG A 265 -55.47 -7.43 0.26
CA ARG A 265 -56.47 -8.48 0.03
C ARG A 265 -56.50 -9.51 1.15
N PHE A 266 -55.32 -9.88 1.66
CA PHE A 266 -55.16 -10.96 2.62
C PHE A 266 -55.73 -10.62 3.99
N ILE A 267 -55.43 -9.42 4.53
CA ILE A 267 -55.82 -9.06 5.90
C ILE A 267 -57.35 -9.06 6.06
N PRO A 268 -58.16 -8.41 5.19
CA PRO A 268 -59.61 -8.47 5.28
C PRO A 268 -60.16 -9.89 5.10
N ALA A 269 -59.60 -10.66 4.16
CA ALA A 269 -60.07 -12.02 3.86
C ALA A 269 -59.87 -12.97 5.06
N MET A 270 -58.73 -12.86 5.76
CA MET A 270 -58.47 -13.68 6.94
C MET A 270 -59.26 -13.22 8.17
N ARG A 271 -59.46 -11.91 8.36
CA ARG A 271 -60.39 -11.40 9.38
C ARG A 271 -61.82 -11.92 9.17
N ALA A 272 -62.30 -11.95 7.92
CA ALA A 272 -63.61 -12.52 7.60
C ALA A 272 -63.71 -14.03 7.89
N ARG A 273 -62.57 -14.74 7.92
CA ARG A 273 -62.47 -16.15 8.32
C ARG A 273 -62.24 -16.33 9.83
N GLY A 274 -62.28 -15.24 10.61
CA GLY A 274 -62.16 -15.25 12.07
C GLY A 274 -60.73 -15.39 12.58
N TYR A 275 -59.74 -14.92 11.81
CA TYR A 275 -58.34 -14.87 12.25
C TYR A 275 -57.97 -13.51 12.84
N ASP A 276 -57.21 -13.53 13.93
CA ASP A 276 -56.62 -12.35 14.55
C ASP A 276 -55.16 -12.16 14.13
N PHE A 277 -54.73 -10.89 14.02
CA PHE A 277 -53.36 -10.52 13.68
C PHE A 277 -52.60 -10.07 14.92
N ILE A 278 -51.55 -10.80 15.27
CA ILE A 278 -50.74 -10.61 16.50
C ILE A 278 -49.24 -10.54 16.16
N THR A 279 -48.41 -10.17 17.13
CA THR A 279 -46.94 -10.26 16.98
C THR A 279 -46.44 -11.66 17.37
N VAL A 280 -45.20 -11.98 17.00
CA VAL A 280 -44.55 -13.25 17.37
C VAL A 280 -44.44 -13.38 18.89
N GLY A 281 -44.01 -12.32 19.59
CA GLY A 281 -43.91 -12.30 21.04
C GLY A 281 -45.26 -12.51 21.75
N ASP A 282 -46.32 -11.86 21.26
CA ASP A 282 -47.69 -12.03 21.78
C ASP A 282 -48.18 -13.47 21.61
N GLY A 283 -47.92 -14.08 20.45
CA GLY A 283 -48.25 -15.48 20.19
C GLY A 283 -47.56 -16.43 21.16
N VAL A 284 -46.25 -16.26 21.37
CA VAL A 284 -45.48 -17.05 22.35
C VAL A 284 -46.03 -16.89 23.77
N ASN A 285 -46.36 -15.65 24.18
CA ASN A 285 -46.87 -15.39 25.52
C ASN A 285 -48.26 -16.01 25.75
N ARG A 286 -49.14 -16.02 24.75
CA ARG A 286 -50.46 -16.68 24.85
C ARG A 286 -50.33 -18.19 24.94
N THR A 287 -49.46 -18.79 24.13
CA THR A 287 -49.19 -20.25 24.20
C THR A 287 -48.54 -20.63 25.54
N ARG A 288 -47.61 -19.83 26.07
CA ARG A 288 -47.01 -20.07 27.40
C ARG A 288 -47.99 -19.91 28.55
N GLY A 289 -48.94 -18.98 28.46
CA GLY A 289 -49.95 -18.75 29.48
C GLY A 289 -50.98 -19.88 29.59
N GLU A 290 -51.16 -20.68 28.54
CA GLU A 290 -52.02 -21.88 28.55
C GLU A 290 -51.34 -23.10 29.22
N ASP A 291 -49.99 -23.11 29.30
CA ASP A 291 -49.18 -24.21 29.84
C ASP A 291 -48.78 -24.05 31.34
N ASP A 292 -49.32 -23.03 32.05
CA ASP A 292 -49.15 -22.66 33.47
C ASP A 292 -47.92 -23.23 34.22
N ASP A 293 -46.81 -22.48 34.24
CA ASP A 293 -45.60 -22.81 35.03
C ASP A 293 -44.96 -21.58 35.71
N GLY A 294 -45.73 -20.52 36.00
CA GLY A 294 -45.24 -19.33 36.72
C GLY A 294 -44.09 -18.57 36.03
N THR A 295 -43.87 -18.79 34.73
CA THR A 295 -42.78 -18.15 33.97
C THR A 295 -43.14 -16.73 33.52
N ALA A 296 -42.21 -15.80 33.69
CA ALA A 296 -42.39 -14.40 33.32
C ALA A 296 -42.70 -14.23 31.82
N THR A 297 -43.61 -13.29 31.48
CA THR A 297 -43.93 -12.91 30.10
C THR A 297 -42.67 -12.53 29.32
N VAL A 298 -42.51 -13.09 28.12
CA VAL A 298 -41.45 -12.71 27.19
C VAL A 298 -41.75 -11.31 26.66
N SER A 299 -41.07 -10.31 27.20
CA SER A 299 -41.04 -8.98 26.60
C SER A 299 -40.09 -9.00 25.41
N ALA A 300 -40.63 -9.14 24.21
CA ALA A 300 -39.87 -9.16 22.97
C ALA A 300 -39.08 -7.86 22.78
N ASN A 301 -39.71 -6.68 22.99
CA ASN A 301 -39.06 -5.37 22.91
C ASN A 301 -39.03 -4.67 24.27
N GLN A 302 -37.86 -4.63 24.92
CA GLN A 302 -37.65 -4.00 26.22
C GLN A 302 -37.14 -2.56 26.08
N PRO A 303 -37.66 -1.58 26.84
CA PRO A 303 -37.14 -0.21 26.80
C PRO A 303 -35.71 -0.13 27.31
N VAL A 304 -34.93 0.81 26.75
CA VAL A 304 -33.50 0.98 27.03
C VAL A 304 -33.24 2.35 27.64
N ALA A 305 -32.38 2.39 28.67
CA ALA A 305 -31.96 3.66 29.29
C ALA A 305 -31.24 4.59 28.30
N GLU A 306 -31.41 5.91 28.45
CA GLU A 306 -30.85 6.90 27.53
C GLU A 306 -29.32 6.79 27.36
N ALA A 307 -28.58 6.48 28.42
CA ALA A 307 -27.12 6.32 28.35
C ALA A 307 -26.69 5.16 27.44
N ALA A 308 -27.46 4.06 27.41
CA ALA A 308 -27.21 2.94 26.51
C ALA A 308 -27.60 3.29 25.07
N ARG A 309 -28.68 4.06 24.88
CA ARG A 309 -29.10 4.59 23.57
C ARG A 309 -28.03 5.49 22.92
N TRP A 310 -27.38 6.34 23.71
CA TRP A 310 -26.27 7.19 23.25
C TRP A 310 -25.04 6.39 22.83
N ARG A 311 -24.63 5.40 23.62
CA ARG A 311 -23.49 4.51 23.26
C ARG A 311 -23.76 3.76 21.96
N ALA A 312 -24.99 3.26 21.81
CA ALA A 312 -25.43 2.55 20.62
C ALA A 312 -25.44 3.45 19.36
N GLY A 313 -25.65 4.76 19.53
CA GLY A 313 -25.60 5.74 18.44
C GLY A 313 -24.24 5.89 17.76
N SER A 314 -23.15 5.40 18.37
CA SER A 314 -21.83 5.40 17.73
C SER A 314 -21.78 4.56 16.45
N VAL A 315 -22.51 3.43 16.40
CA VAL A 315 -22.60 2.57 15.20
C VAL A 315 -23.37 3.28 14.09
N VAL A 316 -24.52 3.88 14.43
CA VAL A 316 -25.35 4.64 13.49
C VAL A 316 -24.56 5.81 12.89
N LEU A 317 -23.89 6.61 13.74
CA LEU A 317 -23.05 7.71 13.28
C LEU A 317 -21.91 7.23 12.39
N ALA A 318 -21.26 6.11 12.72
CA ALA A 318 -20.16 5.58 11.91
C ALA A 318 -20.62 5.19 10.49
N VAL A 319 -21.77 4.51 10.36
CA VAL A 319 -22.35 4.15 9.06
C VAL A 319 -22.73 5.42 8.28
N GLN A 320 -23.42 6.37 8.91
CA GLN A 320 -23.85 7.61 8.25
C GLN A 320 -22.66 8.46 7.75
N VAL A 321 -21.60 8.58 8.56
CA VAL A 321 -20.36 9.26 8.15
C VAL A 321 -19.70 8.54 6.98
N ALA A 322 -19.72 7.21 6.98
CA ALA A 322 -19.16 6.40 5.90
C ALA A 322 -19.94 6.56 4.60
N ASP A 323 -21.27 6.50 4.64
CA ASP A 323 -22.14 6.72 3.49
C ASP A 323 -21.99 8.13 2.92
N LEU A 324 -21.96 9.17 3.78
CA LEU A 324 -21.72 10.55 3.35
C LEU A 324 -20.34 10.71 2.69
N PHE A 325 -19.32 10.09 3.27
CA PHE A 325 -17.96 10.15 2.74
C PHE A 325 -17.88 9.49 1.35
N ILE A 326 -18.47 8.31 1.18
CA ILE A 326 -18.54 7.65 -0.13
C ILE A 326 -19.38 8.45 -1.12
N ALA A 327 -20.52 9.01 -0.71
CA ALA A 327 -21.33 9.87 -1.57
C ALA A 327 -20.51 11.09 -2.07
N ALA A 328 -19.76 11.74 -1.18
CA ALA A 328 -18.86 12.83 -1.54
C ALA A 328 -17.76 12.38 -2.50
N LEU A 329 -17.16 11.21 -2.28
CA LEU A 329 -16.16 10.63 -3.20
C LEU A 329 -16.75 10.28 -4.56
N ARG A 330 -18.00 9.79 -4.64
CA ARG A 330 -18.71 9.52 -5.90
C ARG A 330 -18.95 10.81 -6.69
N VAL A 331 -19.43 11.86 -6.03
CA VAL A 331 -19.58 13.18 -6.67
C VAL A 331 -18.24 13.70 -7.17
N LEU A 332 -17.20 13.63 -6.33
CA LEU A 332 -15.85 14.07 -6.69
C LEU A 332 -15.27 13.25 -7.85
N PHE A 333 -15.51 11.94 -7.88
CA PHE A 333 -15.13 11.05 -8.98
C PHE A 333 -15.77 11.51 -10.29
N VAL A 334 -17.08 11.81 -10.30
CA VAL A 334 -17.77 12.33 -11.49
C VAL A 334 -17.19 13.66 -11.93
N VAL A 335 -16.98 14.61 -11.00
CA VAL A 335 -16.38 15.92 -11.30
C VAL A 335 -14.99 15.78 -11.90
N VAL A 336 -14.13 14.94 -11.31
CA VAL A 336 -12.76 14.69 -11.80
C VAL A 336 -12.80 14.02 -13.18
N GLY A 337 -13.69 13.05 -13.38
CA GLY A 337 -13.91 12.38 -14.66
C GLY A 337 -14.32 13.37 -15.75
N LEU A 338 -15.31 14.24 -15.48
CA LEU A 338 -15.76 15.28 -16.40
C LEU A 338 -14.64 16.29 -16.71
N LEU A 339 -13.87 16.73 -15.71
CA LEU A 339 -12.74 17.64 -15.93
C LEU A 339 -11.64 17.00 -16.78
N MET A 340 -11.38 15.70 -16.58
CA MET A 340 -10.40 14.95 -17.37
C MET A 340 -10.87 14.73 -18.82
N LEU A 341 -12.15 14.44 -19.03
CA LEU A 341 -12.76 14.39 -20.36
C LEU A 341 -12.72 15.76 -21.05
N ALA A 342 -13.05 16.84 -20.34
CA ALA A 342 -12.99 18.20 -20.85
C ALA A 342 -11.55 18.59 -21.27
N ARG A 343 -10.56 18.34 -20.41
CA ARG A 343 -9.14 18.54 -20.75
C ARG A 343 -8.74 17.73 -21.99
N THR A 344 -9.16 16.48 -22.05
CA THR A 344 -8.86 15.58 -23.17
C THR A 344 -9.47 16.10 -24.48
N ALA A 345 -10.73 16.50 -24.45
CA ALA A 345 -11.40 17.11 -25.59
C ALA A 345 -10.69 18.39 -26.05
N LEU A 346 -10.30 19.27 -25.13
CA LEU A 346 -9.52 20.48 -25.45
C LEU A 346 -8.20 20.14 -26.15
N LEU A 347 -7.44 19.16 -25.63
CA LEU A 347 -6.17 18.72 -26.23
C LEU A 347 -6.38 18.13 -27.62
N LEU A 348 -7.37 17.23 -27.78
CA LEU A 348 -7.64 16.55 -29.05
C LEU A 348 -8.26 17.45 -30.11
N VAL A 349 -8.98 18.51 -29.73
CA VAL A 349 -9.60 19.45 -30.68
C VAL A 349 -8.64 20.60 -31.03
N LEU A 350 -8.02 21.24 -30.03
CA LEU A 350 -7.25 22.47 -30.25
C LEU A 350 -5.82 22.20 -30.73
N ALA A 351 -5.15 21.15 -30.24
CA ALA A 351 -3.77 20.89 -30.65
C ALA A 351 -3.63 20.50 -32.14
N PRO A 352 -4.54 19.69 -32.74
CA PRO A 352 -4.52 19.43 -34.18
C PRO A 352 -4.95 20.64 -35.03
N ARG A 353 -5.90 21.47 -34.57
CA ARG A 353 -6.29 22.71 -35.26
C ARG A 353 -5.11 23.65 -35.44
N LEU A 354 -4.28 23.82 -34.41
CA LEU A 354 -3.03 24.59 -34.51
C LEU A 354 -2.03 23.94 -35.47
N ALA A 355 -1.87 22.60 -35.38
CA ALA A 355 -1.00 21.87 -36.29
C ALA A 355 -1.41 22.03 -37.76
N TRP A 356 -2.72 22.13 -38.04
CA TRP A 356 -3.29 22.39 -39.37
C TRP A 356 -3.08 23.84 -39.82
N ARG A 357 -3.45 24.83 -39.00
CA ARG A 357 -3.25 26.27 -39.32
C ARG A 357 -1.79 26.59 -39.64
N ARG A 358 -0.83 25.97 -38.93
CA ARG A 358 0.61 26.15 -39.16
C ARG A 358 1.24 25.24 -40.22
N ARG A 359 0.48 24.38 -40.92
CA ARG A 359 1.01 23.74 -42.14
C ARG A 359 1.43 24.78 -43.19
N ARG A 360 0.90 26.02 -43.11
CA ARG A 360 1.32 27.16 -43.93
C ARG A 360 2.67 27.77 -43.57
N GLY A 361 3.30 27.39 -42.45
CA GLY A 361 4.76 27.45 -42.21
C GLY A 361 5.50 28.80 -42.30
N TYR A 362 4.81 29.90 -42.56
CA TYR A 362 5.42 31.19 -42.88
C TYR A 362 5.25 32.17 -41.72
N TRP A 363 6.38 32.60 -41.14
CA TRP A 363 6.45 33.63 -40.10
C TRP A 363 6.76 35.03 -40.65
N GLY A 364 7.03 35.13 -41.96
CA GLY A 364 7.62 36.32 -42.59
C GLY A 364 8.98 36.02 -43.21
N PRO A 365 9.72 37.07 -43.61
CA PRO A 365 11.09 36.97 -44.11
C PRO A 365 12.02 36.22 -43.15
N PRO A 366 13.09 35.56 -43.64
CA PRO A 366 14.09 34.95 -42.78
C PRO A 366 14.72 35.96 -41.81
N VAL A 367 14.71 35.62 -40.51
CA VAL A 367 15.41 36.41 -39.48
C VAL A 367 16.88 36.04 -39.55
N THR A 368 17.75 37.00 -39.91
CA THR A 368 19.20 36.79 -40.10
C THR A 368 20.06 37.61 -39.14
N GLU A 369 19.41 38.38 -38.28
CA GLU A 369 20.04 39.20 -37.25
C GLU A 369 20.87 38.32 -36.30
N PRO A 370 22.05 38.81 -35.87
CA PRO A 370 22.90 38.08 -34.95
C PRO A 370 22.22 37.88 -33.58
N VAL A 371 22.67 36.85 -32.85
CA VAL A 371 22.02 36.37 -31.62
C VAL A 371 23.03 36.19 -30.51
N SER A 372 22.62 36.44 -29.27
CA SER A 372 23.42 36.15 -28.07
C SER A 372 22.82 34.98 -27.30
N ILE A 373 23.55 33.89 -27.19
CA ILE A 373 23.18 32.68 -26.46
C ILE A 373 23.80 32.72 -25.07
N ILE A 374 22.98 32.65 -24.03
CA ILE A 374 23.41 32.70 -22.63
C ILE A 374 23.34 31.30 -22.03
N VAL A 375 24.48 30.84 -21.50
CA VAL A 375 24.63 29.53 -20.85
C VAL A 375 25.01 29.73 -19.38
N PRO A 376 24.08 29.63 -18.42
CA PRO A 376 24.43 29.65 -17.01
C PRO A 376 25.05 28.30 -16.62
N ALA A 377 26.22 28.34 -15.98
CA ALA A 377 27.00 27.16 -15.63
C ALA A 377 27.39 27.20 -14.14
N TYR A 378 27.17 26.11 -13.42
CA TYR A 378 27.66 25.92 -12.06
C TYR A 378 27.91 24.44 -11.80
N ASN A 379 29.15 23.99 -11.77
CA ASN A 379 29.53 22.57 -11.65
C ASN A 379 28.95 21.66 -12.76
N GLU A 380 29.14 22.01 -14.03
CA GLU A 380 28.64 21.30 -15.23
C GLU A 380 29.74 20.58 -16.04
N GLN A 381 30.86 20.21 -15.41
CA GLN A 381 32.01 19.57 -16.08
C GLN A 381 31.63 18.40 -17.03
N ALA A 382 30.62 17.60 -16.66
CA ALA A 382 30.24 16.39 -17.40
C ALA A 382 29.57 16.66 -18.75
N GLY A 383 28.97 17.84 -18.97
CA GLY A 383 28.13 18.10 -20.15
C GLY A 383 28.43 19.40 -20.90
N ILE A 384 29.11 20.36 -20.26
CA ILE A 384 29.26 21.73 -20.78
C ILE A 384 29.96 21.79 -22.15
N ALA A 385 30.97 20.94 -22.38
CA ALA A 385 31.73 20.94 -23.63
C ALA A 385 30.85 20.57 -24.84
N ALA A 386 29.99 19.56 -24.71
CA ALA A 386 29.09 19.14 -25.78
C ALA A 386 28.01 20.21 -26.03
N SER A 387 27.48 20.81 -24.96
CA SER A 387 26.50 21.90 -25.04
C SER A 387 27.08 23.10 -25.80
N VAL A 388 28.21 23.67 -25.34
CA VAL A 388 28.83 24.86 -25.94
C VAL A 388 29.22 24.61 -27.41
N ARG A 389 29.80 23.46 -27.75
CA ARG A 389 30.12 23.12 -29.15
C ARG A 389 28.88 23.07 -30.04
N SER A 390 27.77 22.54 -29.54
CA SER A 390 26.53 22.47 -30.33
C SER A 390 25.93 23.84 -30.62
N LEU A 391 26.08 24.78 -29.67
CA LEU A 391 25.57 26.14 -29.78
C LEU A 391 26.45 26.99 -30.71
N ALA A 392 27.77 26.93 -30.51
CA ALA A 392 28.74 27.71 -31.28
C ALA A 392 28.79 27.32 -32.76
N ASN A 393 28.52 26.04 -33.09
CA ASN A 393 28.56 25.49 -34.44
C ASN A 393 27.17 25.39 -35.12
N GLY A 394 26.16 26.09 -34.58
CA GLY A 394 24.83 26.16 -35.20
C GLY A 394 24.86 26.79 -36.60
N ASP A 395 23.81 26.57 -37.39
CA ASP A 395 23.73 27.06 -38.78
C ASP A 395 23.22 28.51 -38.94
N HIS A 396 22.99 29.21 -37.83
CA HIS A 396 22.56 30.62 -37.85
C HIS A 396 23.77 31.54 -37.99
N ARG A 397 23.64 32.64 -38.75
CA ARG A 397 24.73 33.61 -38.92
C ARG A 397 24.82 34.52 -37.69
N GLY A 398 26.04 34.84 -37.26
CA GLY A 398 26.27 35.78 -36.16
C GLY A 398 25.86 35.25 -34.78
N ILE A 399 26.21 34.01 -34.46
CA ILE A 399 26.02 33.45 -33.11
C ILE A 399 27.13 33.93 -32.19
N GLU A 400 26.77 34.58 -31.09
CA GLU A 400 27.60 34.83 -29.91
C GLU A 400 27.16 33.90 -28.77
N VAL A 401 28.08 33.22 -28.11
CA VAL A 401 27.79 32.40 -26.92
C VAL A 401 28.46 33.02 -25.70
N VAL A 402 27.68 33.36 -24.68
CA VAL A 402 28.14 33.90 -23.39
C VAL A 402 27.89 32.83 -22.33
N VAL A 403 28.96 32.17 -21.89
CA VAL A 403 28.92 31.19 -20.80
C VAL A 403 29.20 31.90 -19.49
N VAL A 404 28.23 31.88 -18.57
CA VAL A 404 28.36 32.53 -17.26
C VAL A 404 28.64 31.47 -16.21
N ASP A 405 29.89 31.39 -15.75
CA ASP A 405 30.29 30.51 -14.65
C ASP A 405 29.94 31.16 -13.30
N ASP A 406 28.95 30.58 -12.61
CA ASP A 406 28.41 31.03 -11.33
C ASP A 406 29.19 30.44 -10.14
N GLY A 407 30.52 30.48 -10.23
CA GLY A 407 31.45 30.08 -9.18
C GLY A 407 31.65 28.56 -9.11
N SER A 408 31.89 27.91 -10.24
CA SER A 408 32.12 26.45 -10.28
C SER A 408 33.40 26.03 -9.55
N THR A 409 33.39 24.80 -9.04
CA THR A 409 34.50 24.19 -8.27
C THR A 409 35.09 22.95 -8.96
N ASP A 410 34.54 22.55 -10.11
CA ASP A 410 34.88 21.31 -10.84
C ASP A 410 35.60 21.55 -12.17
N GLY A 411 36.12 22.75 -12.41
CA GLY A 411 36.81 23.12 -13.65
C GLY A 411 35.89 23.40 -14.85
N THR A 412 34.59 23.62 -14.63
CA THR A 412 33.62 23.91 -15.71
C THR A 412 34.07 25.06 -16.63
N ALA A 413 34.49 26.20 -16.07
CA ALA A 413 34.94 27.35 -16.86
C ALA A 413 36.21 27.04 -17.66
N ASP A 414 37.18 26.35 -17.05
CA ASP A 414 38.46 25.99 -17.67
C ASP A 414 38.23 25.10 -18.91
N ILE A 415 37.26 24.18 -18.83
CA ILE A 415 36.88 23.32 -19.96
C ILE A 415 36.34 24.13 -21.14
N VAL A 416 35.54 25.17 -20.87
CA VAL A 416 34.95 26.01 -21.92
C VAL A 416 36.01 26.90 -22.56
N GLU A 417 36.89 27.51 -21.76
CA GLU A 417 38.01 28.32 -22.26
C GLU A 417 38.96 27.47 -23.13
N ALA A 418 39.23 26.22 -22.73
CA ALA A 418 40.05 25.28 -23.48
C ALA A 418 39.45 24.87 -24.86
N LEU A 419 38.18 25.17 -25.14
CA LEU A 419 37.59 24.90 -26.47
C LEU A 419 38.12 25.83 -27.56
N GLY A 420 38.66 27.00 -27.22
CA GLY A 420 39.27 27.93 -28.19
C GLY A 420 38.31 28.46 -29.26
N LEU A 421 37.00 28.49 -28.99
CA LEU A 421 35.98 28.89 -29.96
C LEU A 421 35.87 30.42 -30.03
N ARG A 422 36.05 31.00 -31.22
CA ARG A 422 36.11 32.47 -31.42
C ARG A 422 34.83 33.22 -31.05
N ASN A 423 33.68 32.55 -31.12
CA ASN A 423 32.38 33.13 -30.81
C ASN A 423 31.87 32.75 -29.41
N VAL A 424 32.73 32.23 -28.54
CA VAL A 424 32.40 31.88 -27.15
C VAL A 424 33.17 32.80 -26.20
N ARG A 425 32.45 33.38 -25.23
CA ARG A 425 32.99 34.20 -24.17
C ARG A 425 32.60 33.63 -22.81
N VAL A 426 33.57 33.46 -21.93
CA VAL A 426 33.35 32.98 -20.56
C VAL A 426 33.37 34.16 -19.59
N VAL A 427 32.35 34.25 -18.74
CA VAL A 427 32.20 35.27 -17.70
C VAL A 427 32.16 34.55 -16.35
N ARG A 428 33.18 34.74 -15.51
CA ARG A 428 33.26 34.15 -14.17
C ARG A 428 32.68 35.13 -13.14
N LYS A 429 31.84 34.64 -12.23
CA LYS A 429 31.28 35.44 -11.13
C LYS A 429 31.13 34.62 -9.84
N PRO A 430 31.03 35.26 -8.66
CA PRO A 430 30.64 34.57 -7.43
C PRO A 430 29.25 33.95 -7.54
N ASN A 431 29.03 32.80 -6.87
CA ASN A 431 27.77 32.08 -6.92
C ASN A 431 26.60 32.93 -6.41
N GLY A 432 25.68 33.26 -7.31
CA GLY A 432 24.46 34.02 -7.02
C GLY A 432 23.17 33.27 -7.38
N GLY A 433 23.29 32.05 -7.89
CA GLY A 433 22.18 31.25 -8.39
C GLY A 433 21.87 31.52 -9.87
N LYS A 434 21.01 30.67 -10.44
CA LYS A 434 20.73 30.63 -11.88
C LYS A 434 20.22 31.97 -12.45
N SER A 435 19.25 32.64 -11.82
CA SER A 435 18.73 33.91 -12.35
C SER A 435 19.77 35.03 -12.29
N SER A 436 20.64 35.03 -11.26
CA SER A 436 21.79 35.95 -11.20
C SER A 436 22.74 35.73 -12.39
N ALA A 437 23.10 34.48 -12.68
CA ALA A 437 23.95 34.15 -13.82
C ALA A 437 23.32 34.51 -15.16
N LEU A 438 22.01 34.24 -15.34
CA LEU A 438 21.28 34.62 -16.55
C LEU A 438 21.26 36.14 -16.75
N ASN A 439 20.94 36.93 -15.72
CA ASN A 439 20.93 38.39 -15.80
C ASN A 439 22.33 38.96 -16.10
N THR A 440 23.38 38.39 -15.52
CA THR A 440 24.76 38.74 -15.89
C THR A 440 24.99 38.48 -17.38
N GLY A 441 24.59 37.31 -17.89
CA GLY A 441 24.71 37.00 -19.31
C GLY A 441 23.95 37.98 -20.21
N VAL A 442 22.75 38.41 -19.82
CA VAL A 442 21.93 39.40 -20.56
C VAL A 442 22.61 40.77 -20.60
N ALA A 443 23.29 41.14 -19.52
CA ALA A 443 24.05 42.39 -19.45
C ALA A 443 25.27 42.37 -20.40
N TYR A 444 25.93 41.22 -20.53
CA TYR A 444 27.05 41.04 -21.46
C TYR A 444 26.63 40.82 -22.91
N ALA A 445 25.40 40.40 -23.17
CA ALA A 445 24.91 40.09 -24.51
C ALA A 445 24.98 41.30 -25.46
N SER A 446 25.51 41.07 -26.66
CA SER A 446 25.74 42.11 -27.67
C SER A 446 24.54 42.35 -28.60
N HIS A 447 23.56 41.43 -28.62
CA HIS A 447 22.49 41.41 -29.63
C HIS A 447 21.09 41.54 -29.03
N GLU A 448 20.12 41.93 -29.87
CA GLU A 448 18.72 42.12 -29.46
C GLU A 448 17.99 40.80 -29.24
N ILE A 449 18.39 39.70 -29.89
CA ILE A 449 17.78 38.39 -29.68
C ILE A 449 18.64 37.60 -28.69
N ILE A 450 18.03 37.29 -27.54
CA ILE A 450 18.65 36.51 -26.47
C ILE A 450 18.12 35.09 -26.51
N VAL A 451 19.00 34.10 -26.62
CA VAL A 451 18.66 32.68 -26.44
C VAL A 451 19.17 32.23 -25.09
N MET A 452 18.32 31.59 -24.29
CA MET A 452 18.69 30.99 -23.00
C MET A 452 18.69 29.47 -23.12
N VAL A 453 19.74 28.84 -22.61
CA VAL A 453 19.95 27.39 -22.67
C VAL A 453 20.64 26.90 -21.40
N ASP A 454 20.20 25.76 -20.86
CA ASP A 454 20.85 25.12 -19.72
C ASP A 454 22.21 24.51 -20.15
N GLY A 455 23.23 24.56 -19.27
CA GLY A 455 24.60 24.10 -19.57
C GLY A 455 24.77 22.59 -19.84
N ASP A 456 23.71 21.80 -19.72
CA ASP A 456 23.64 20.37 -20.04
C ASP A 456 22.83 20.08 -21.33
N THR A 457 22.46 21.11 -22.07
CA THR A 457 21.53 20.98 -23.20
C THR A 457 22.23 21.16 -24.54
N VAL A 458 21.97 20.24 -25.47
CA VAL A 458 22.59 20.18 -26.81
C VAL A 458 21.55 20.53 -27.87
N PHE A 459 21.85 21.48 -28.74
CA PHE A 459 20.94 21.91 -29.81
C PHE A 459 21.16 21.09 -31.09
N GLU A 460 20.09 20.82 -31.85
CA GLU A 460 20.26 20.38 -33.24
C GLU A 460 20.80 21.54 -34.09
N ARG A 461 21.54 21.22 -35.17
CA ARG A 461 22.30 22.19 -35.98
C ARG A 461 21.47 23.38 -36.46
N ASP A 462 20.19 23.17 -36.77
CA ASP A 462 19.25 24.18 -37.28
C ASP A 462 18.35 24.81 -36.19
N SER A 463 18.57 24.48 -34.92
CA SER A 463 17.65 24.86 -33.85
C SER A 463 17.63 26.36 -33.59
N VAL A 464 18.79 27.03 -33.61
CA VAL A 464 18.87 28.48 -33.37
C VAL A 464 18.12 29.23 -34.47
N ARG A 465 18.41 28.94 -35.74
CA ARG A 465 17.75 29.53 -36.90
C ARG A 465 16.23 29.36 -36.85
N ARG A 466 15.76 28.16 -36.48
CA ARG A 466 14.32 27.90 -36.31
C ARG A 466 13.73 28.66 -35.13
N LEU A 467 14.43 28.69 -33.99
CA LEU A 467 13.96 29.31 -32.76
C LEU A 467 13.77 30.83 -32.90
N VAL A 468 14.61 31.49 -33.71
CA VAL A 468 14.52 32.95 -33.90
C VAL A 468 13.57 33.38 -35.01
N GLN A 469 13.24 32.49 -35.95
CA GLN A 469 12.36 32.79 -37.08
C GLN A 469 11.01 33.43 -36.69
N PRO A 470 10.34 33.06 -35.57
CA PRO A 470 9.09 33.70 -35.17
C PRO A 470 9.20 35.18 -34.80
N PHE A 471 10.41 35.71 -34.56
CA PHE A 471 10.62 37.15 -34.33
C PHE A 471 10.49 38.01 -35.60
N ALA A 472 10.29 37.40 -36.78
CA ALA A 472 9.83 38.13 -37.96
C ALA A 472 8.49 38.85 -37.70
N ASP A 473 7.66 38.31 -36.78
CA ASP A 473 6.48 39.00 -36.25
C ASP A 473 6.89 39.96 -35.11
N PRO A 474 6.69 41.28 -35.27
CA PRO A 474 7.05 42.26 -34.25
C PRO A 474 6.30 42.08 -32.92
N SER A 475 5.13 41.44 -32.91
CA SER A 475 4.32 41.21 -31.70
C SER A 475 4.83 40.06 -30.81
N VAL A 476 5.77 39.25 -31.32
CA VAL A 476 6.35 38.13 -30.58
C VAL A 476 7.47 38.65 -29.67
N GLY A 477 7.28 38.48 -28.36
CA GLY A 477 8.26 38.84 -27.34
C GLY A 477 9.14 37.67 -26.90
N ALA A 478 8.62 36.44 -26.97
CA ALA A 478 9.35 35.24 -26.60
C ALA A 478 8.95 34.00 -27.42
N VAL A 479 9.88 33.07 -27.58
CA VAL A 479 9.71 31.81 -28.30
C VAL A 479 10.18 30.64 -27.44
N ALA A 480 9.32 29.63 -27.27
CA ALA A 480 9.65 28.35 -26.66
C ALA A 480 10.04 27.32 -27.73
N GLY A 481 11.16 26.63 -27.53
CA GLY A 481 11.54 25.48 -28.35
C GLY A 481 11.05 24.14 -27.80
N ASN A 482 11.38 23.06 -28.52
CA ASN A 482 11.01 21.69 -28.22
C ASN A 482 12.12 20.96 -27.47
N VAL A 483 11.90 20.68 -26.18
CA VAL A 483 12.85 19.93 -25.34
C VAL A 483 12.63 18.42 -25.52
N LYS A 484 13.71 17.69 -25.75
CA LYS A 484 13.76 16.24 -25.89
C LYS A 484 14.65 15.61 -24.82
N VAL A 485 14.24 14.44 -24.34
CA VAL A 485 15.00 13.64 -23.37
C VAL A 485 16.10 12.87 -24.08
N ALA A 486 17.37 13.06 -23.69
CA ALA A 486 18.51 12.35 -24.26
C ALA A 486 18.65 10.92 -23.70
N ASN A 487 18.63 10.76 -22.38
CA ASN A 487 18.86 9.50 -21.68
C ASN A 487 17.57 8.66 -21.50
N ARG A 488 17.09 8.07 -22.60
CA ARG A 488 15.83 7.29 -22.64
C ARG A 488 15.96 5.81 -22.20
N ARG A 489 16.94 5.47 -21.35
CA ARG A 489 17.19 4.06 -20.95
C ARG A 489 16.30 3.64 -19.77
N GLY A 490 15.72 2.45 -19.88
CA GLY A 490 14.90 1.83 -18.84
C GLY A 490 13.55 2.51 -18.60
N PRO A 491 12.75 2.00 -17.64
CA PRO A 491 11.38 2.46 -17.41
C PRO A 491 11.28 3.95 -17.06
N LEU A 492 12.20 4.45 -16.23
CA LEU A 492 12.22 5.86 -15.82
C LEU A 492 12.50 6.81 -16.98
N GLY A 493 13.36 6.41 -17.92
CA GLY A 493 13.63 7.18 -19.14
C GLY A 493 12.42 7.21 -20.08
N TRP A 494 11.72 6.07 -20.24
CA TRP A 494 10.50 5.99 -21.02
C TRP A 494 9.36 6.82 -20.43
N TRP A 495 9.12 6.75 -19.11
CA TRP A 495 8.08 7.56 -18.46
C TRP A 495 8.33 9.06 -18.58
N GLN A 496 9.57 9.51 -18.40
CA GLN A 496 9.92 10.92 -18.60
C GLN A 496 9.79 11.33 -20.07
N HIS A 497 10.14 10.45 -21.01
CA HIS A 497 9.92 10.72 -22.43
C HIS A 497 8.43 10.90 -22.77
N ILE A 498 7.56 10.02 -22.26
CA ILE A 498 6.10 10.14 -22.40
C ILE A 498 5.61 11.45 -21.79
N GLU A 499 6.03 11.79 -20.57
CA GLU A 499 5.69 13.04 -19.88
C GLU A 499 6.10 14.26 -20.72
N TYR A 500 7.30 14.26 -21.32
CA TYR A 500 7.73 15.41 -22.14
C TYR A 500 6.88 15.59 -23.41
N VAL A 501 6.52 14.49 -24.07
CA VAL A 501 5.71 14.56 -25.30
C VAL A 501 4.26 14.93 -24.98
N ILE A 502 3.66 14.35 -23.95
CA ILE A 502 2.25 14.57 -23.59
C ILE A 502 2.10 15.80 -22.68
N GLY A 503 2.75 15.79 -21.52
CA GLY A 503 2.58 16.78 -20.47
C GLY A 503 3.27 18.12 -20.70
N PHE A 504 4.22 18.23 -21.64
CA PHE A 504 4.82 19.52 -21.99
C PHE A 504 4.55 19.92 -23.45
N ASN A 505 4.88 19.09 -24.43
CA ASN A 505 4.79 19.51 -25.84
C ASN A 505 3.35 19.63 -26.33
N LEU A 506 2.46 18.69 -25.97
CA LEU A 506 1.05 18.79 -26.34
C LEU A 506 0.38 19.95 -25.60
N ASP A 507 0.64 20.10 -24.30
CA ASP A 507 0.12 21.21 -23.49
C ASP A 507 0.59 22.58 -24.02
N ARG A 508 1.84 22.73 -24.47
CA ARG A 508 2.32 23.97 -25.11
C ARG A 508 1.53 24.33 -26.37
N ARG A 509 1.18 23.34 -27.19
CA ARG A 509 0.33 23.58 -28.39
C ARG A 509 -1.06 24.06 -28.00
N LEU A 510 -1.63 23.51 -26.93
CA LEU A 510 -2.90 23.99 -26.37
C LEU A 510 -2.77 25.45 -25.90
N TYR A 511 -1.81 25.74 -25.03
CA TYR A 511 -1.65 27.10 -24.48
C TYR A 511 -1.26 28.14 -25.52
N GLU A 512 -0.49 27.77 -26.55
CA GLU A 512 -0.20 28.64 -27.69
C GLU A 512 -1.47 28.99 -28.47
N THR A 513 -2.34 28.02 -28.72
CA THR A 513 -3.63 28.24 -29.41
C THR A 513 -4.51 29.21 -28.62
N LEU A 514 -4.44 29.15 -27.30
CA LEU A 514 -5.17 30.02 -26.38
C LEU A 514 -4.45 31.35 -26.08
N GLY A 515 -3.21 31.53 -26.56
CA GLY A 515 -2.42 32.74 -26.33
C GLY A 515 -1.99 32.95 -24.88
N CYS A 516 -1.85 31.89 -24.08
CA CYS A 516 -1.58 31.96 -22.64
C CYS A 516 -0.47 31.02 -22.17
N MET A 517 0.56 30.81 -23.00
CA MET A 517 1.67 29.91 -22.72
C MET A 517 2.42 30.25 -21.44
N PRO A 518 2.31 29.42 -20.38
CA PRO A 518 2.75 29.83 -19.04
C PRO A 518 4.26 29.74 -18.85
N THR A 519 4.97 28.98 -19.69
CA THR A 519 6.40 28.72 -19.50
C THR A 519 7.13 28.54 -20.84
N VAL A 520 8.12 29.40 -21.08
CA VAL A 520 9.23 29.16 -22.01
C VAL A 520 10.29 28.34 -21.27
N PRO A 521 10.67 27.13 -21.73
CA PRO A 521 11.59 26.28 -20.96
C PRO A 521 13.00 26.84 -20.92
N GLY A 522 13.63 26.84 -19.74
CA GLY A 522 15.04 27.27 -19.59
C GLY A 522 16.06 26.49 -20.43
N ALA A 523 15.71 25.29 -20.93
CA ALA A 523 16.57 24.49 -21.79
C ALA A 523 16.58 24.97 -23.27
N ILE A 524 15.55 25.67 -23.74
CA ILE A 524 15.49 26.24 -25.10
C ILE A 524 14.43 27.33 -25.17
N GLY A 525 14.84 28.57 -24.89
CA GLY A 525 13.99 29.74 -24.96
C GLY A 525 14.68 30.90 -25.67
N ALA A 526 13.93 31.72 -26.40
CA ALA A 526 14.44 32.95 -26.96
C ALA A 526 13.54 34.14 -26.60
N PHE A 527 14.14 35.31 -26.41
CA PHE A 527 13.48 36.54 -25.99
C PHE A 527 14.05 37.73 -26.77
N ARG A 528 13.22 38.74 -27.03
CA ARG A 528 13.74 40.07 -27.36
C ARG A 528 14.35 40.69 -26.10
N ARG A 529 15.58 41.18 -26.19
CA ARG A 529 16.32 41.77 -25.08
C ARG A 529 15.54 42.95 -24.48
N ARG A 530 14.98 43.83 -25.31
CA ARG A 530 14.17 44.95 -24.83
C ARG A 530 12.94 44.51 -24.04
N VAL A 531 12.31 43.40 -24.45
CA VAL A 531 11.12 42.84 -23.80
C VAL A 531 11.49 42.18 -22.47
N LEU A 532 12.58 41.42 -22.46
CA LEU A 532 13.11 40.77 -21.26
C LEU A 532 13.48 41.79 -20.19
N LEU A 533 14.15 42.89 -20.57
CA LEU A 533 14.53 43.97 -19.67
C LEU A 533 13.30 44.74 -19.17
N ALA A 534 12.36 45.09 -20.06
CA ALA A 534 11.11 45.76 -19.68
C ALA A 534 10.23 44.91 -18.74
N ALA A 535 10.30 43.59 -18.85
CA ALA A 535 9.60 42.65 -17.97
C ALA A 535 10.31 42.43 -16.61
N GLY A 536 11.44 43.11 -16.36
CA GLY A 536 12.19 43.07 -15.09
C GLY A 536 13.31 42.03 -15.02
N GLY A 537 13.67 41.40 -16.14
CA GLY A 537 14.72 40.37 -16.21
C GLY A 537 14.36 39.08 -15.47
N MET A 538 15.35 38.20 -15.28
CA MET A 538 15.14 36.92 -14.60
C MET A 538 15.06 37.13 -13.08
N SER A 539 13.86 36.99 -12.51
CA SER A 539 13.64 37.16 -11.07
C SER A 539 14.23 36.00 -10.23
N ASN A 540 14.61 36.31 -8.99
CA ASN A 540 14.99 35.36 -7.94
C ASN A 540 13.85 35.08 -6.92
N ASP A 541 12.66 35.64 -7.14
CA ASP A 541 11.52 35.51 -6.20
C ASP A 541 10.93 34.10 -6.21
N THR A 542 11.10 33.38 -7.30
CA THR A 542 10.50 32.05 -7.55
C THR A 542 11.57 31.02 -7.88
N LEU A 543 11.30 29.74 -7.62
CA LEU A 543 12.18 28.63 -8.02
C LEU A 543 12.06 28.23 -9.51
N ALA A 544 11.14 28.86 -10.24
CA ALA A 544 10.86 28.64 -11.65
C ALA A 544 10.94 30.00 -12.38
N GLU A 545 12.17 30.50 -12.48
CA GLU A 545 12.50 31.80 -13.07
C GLU A 545 11.99 31.96 -14.50
N ASP A 546 11.94 30.84 -15.23
CA ASP A 546 11.50 30.72 -16.62
C ASP A 546 9.98 30.87 -16.76
N THR A 547 9.22 30.36 -15.81
CA THR A 547 7.76 30.51 -15.73
C THR A 547 7.38 31.93 -15.31
N ASP A 548 8.07 32.50 -14.32
CA ASP A 548 7.86 33.87 -13.84
C ASP A 548 8.04 34.90 -14.96
N ILE A 549 9.20 34.87 -15.65
CA ILE A 549 9.45 35.81 -16.75
C ILE A 549 8.46 35.64 -17.90
N THR A 550 8.04 34.40 -18.20
CA THR A 550 7.06 34.16 -19.27
C THR A 550 5.72 34.79 -18.94
N MET A 551 5.25 34.68 -17.68
CA MET A 551 4.03 35.34 -17.23
C MET A 551 4.17 36.87 -17.26
N ALA A 552 5.33 37.41 -16.87
CA ALA A 552 5.60 38.85 -16.97
C ALA A 552 5.53 39.37 -18.42
N VAL A 553 6.12 38.63 -19.37
CA VAL A 553 6.07 38.96 -20.81
C VAL A 553 4.63 38.95 -21.35
N LEU A 554 3.82 37.94 -20.98
CA LEU A 554 2.41 37.88 -21.35
C LEU A 554 1.59 39.04 -20.77
N ARG A 555 1.83 39.38 -19.50
CA ARG A 555 1.16 40.51 -18.84
C ARG A 555 1.51 41.85 -19.47
N ALA A 556 2.74 41.99 -19.98
CA ALA A 556 3.17 43.15 -20.76
C ALA A 556 2.57 43.22 -22.17
N GLY A 557 1.72 42.25 -22.56
CA GLY A 557 0.97 42.25 -23.82
C GLY A 557 1.71 41.63 -25.00
N TRP A 558 2.88 41.04 -24.79
CA TRP A 558 3.65 40.37 -25.83
C TRP A 558 3.15 38.95 -26.06
N ARG A 559 3.27 38.47 -27.30
CA ARG A 559 2.95 37.09 -27.64
C ARG A 559 4.13 36.17 -27.31
N VAL A 560 3.80 35.03 -26.71
CA VAL A 560 4.71 33.91 -26.46
C VAL A 560 4.28 32.75 -27.35
N VAL A 561 5.18 32.28 -28.21
CA VAL A 561 4.89 31.27 -29.25
C VAL A 561 5.79 30.04 -29.10
N TYR A 562 5.39 28.91 -29.68
CA TYR A 562 6.11 27.63 -29.61
C TYR A 562 6.55 27.17 -31.00
N GLU A 563 7.86 27.02 -31.17
CA GLU A 563 8.47 26.51 -32.41
C GLU A 563 8.89 25.05 -32.24
N LYS A 564 7.98 24.15 -32.63
CA LYS A 564 8.12 22.70 -32.45
C LYS A 564 9.34 22.08 -33.16
N ARG A 565 9.88 22.75 -34.20
CA ARG A 565 11.02 22.25 -34.99
C ARG A 565 12.37 22.67 -34.40
N ALA A 566 12.42 23.67 -33.52
CA ALA A 566 13.65 24.02 -32.81
C ALA A 566 13.85 23.01 -31.67
N ARG A 567 14.81 22.09 -31.79
CA ARG A 567 14.91 20.91 -30.91
C ARG A 567 16.18 20.94 -30.07
N ALA A 568 16.01 20.73 -28.76
CA ALA A 568 17.12 20.67 -27.82
C ALA A 568 17.06 19.39 -26.99
N TRP A 569 18.21 18.74 -26.81
CA TRP A 569 18.37 17.47 -26.11
C TRP A 569 18.98 17.71 -24.73
N THR A 570 18.26 17.37 -23.67
CA THR A 570 18.67 17.57 -22.27
C THR A 570 18.74 16.25 -21.50
N GLU A 571 19.59 16.20 -20.48
CA GLU A 571 19.72 15.06 -19.57
C GLU A 571 18.62 15.07 -18.50
N ALA A 572 17.70 14.11 -18.57
CA ALA A 572 16.65 13.94 -17.58
C ALA A 572 17.18 13.22 -16.32
N PRO A 573 16.54 13.39 -15.14
CA PRO A 573 16.88 12.65 -13.94
C PRO A 573 17.02 11.13 -14.12
N ALA A 574 18.18 10.57 -13.75
CA ALA A 574 18.45 9.14 -13.83
C ALA A 574 17.93 8.32 -12.63
N THR A 575 17.53 8.99 -11.54
CA THR A 575 17.03 8.35 -10.32
C THR A 575 15.76 9.00 -9.79
N LEU A 576 14.92 8.22 -9.09
CA LEU A 576 13.69 8.74 -8.46
C LEU A 576 13.95 9.89 -7.48
N THR A 577 15.08 9.88 -6.78
CA THR A 577 15.44 10.98 -5.86
C THR A 577 15.72 12.28 -6.61
N GLN A 578 16.40 12.19 -7.76
CA GLN A 578 16.66 13.33 -8.62
C GLN A 578 15.35 13.84 -9.24
N LEU A 579 14.51 12.92 -9.74
CA LEU A 579 13.21 13.24 -10.30
C LEU A 579 12.31 13.95 -9.29
N TRP A 580 12.22 13.43 -8.06
CA TRP A 580 11.47 14.04 -6.97
C TRP A 580 11.90 15.50 -6.75
N ARG A 581 13.21 15.75 -6.63
CA ARG A 581 13.73 17.10 -6.37
C ARG A 581 13.42 18.05 -7.53
N GLN A 582 13.55 17.57 -8.77
CA GLN A 582 13.26 18.37 -9.95
C GLN A 582 11.78 18.73 -10.03
N ARG A 583 10.89 17.73 -9.99
CA ARG A 583 9.44 17.94 -10.09
C ARG A 583 8.89 18.76 -8.93
N TYR A 584 9.39 18.54 -7.71
CA TYR A 584 9.04 19.37 -6.56
C TYR A 584 9.38 20.85 -6.78
N ARG A 585 10.58 21.13 -7.29
CA ARG A 585 11.01 22.49 -7.62
C ARG A 585 10.12 23.11 -8.69
N TRP A 586 9.80 22.37 -9.75
CA TRP A 586 8.95 22.85 -10.84
C TRP A 586 7.54 23.14 -10.33
N SER A 587 6.86 22.18 -9.70
CA SER A 587 5.51 22.37 -9.19
C SER A 587 5.43 23.50 -8.17
N TYR A 588 6.39 23.58 -7.23
CA TYR A 588 6.42 24.67 -6.25
C TYR A 588 6.71 26.02 -6.90
N GLY A 589 7.71 26.11 -7.77
CA GLY A 589 8.07 27.34 -8.47
C GLY A 589 6.93 27.86 -9.36
N THR A 590 6.21 26.97 -10.06
CA THR A 590 5.02 27.35 -10.83
C THR A 590 3.92 27.93 -9.94
N MET A 591 3.64 27.33 -8.78
CA MET A 591 2.68 27.88 -7.81
C MET A 591 3.14 29.25 -7.26
N GLN A 592 4.44 29.44 -7.02
CA GLN A 592 4.99 30.75 -6.63
C GLN A 592 4.79 31.81 -7.72
N ALA A 593 5.06 31.46 -8.99
CA ALA A 593 4.85 32.36 -10.12
C ALA A 593 3.36 32.72 -10.29
N MET A 594 2.46 31.73 -10.22
CA MET A 594 1.02 31.97 -10.23
C MET A 594 0.59 32.92 -9.12
N TRP A 595 1.09 32.70 -7.89
CA TRP A 595 0.78 33.56 -6.76
C TRP A 595 1.32 34.98 -6.97
N LYS A 596 2.56 35.13 -7.45
CA LYS A 596 3.17 36.44 -7.77
C LYS A 596 2.33 37.21 -8.79
N HIS A 597 1.78 36.53 -9.79
CA HIS A 597 1.00 37.14 -10.86
C HIS A 597 -0.52 37.12 -10.64
N ARG A 598 -1.02 36.70 -9.47
CA ARG A 598 -2.46 36.52 -9.19
C ARG A 598 -3.32 37.76 -9.45
N HIS A 599 -2.76 38.96 -9.25
CA HIS A 599 -3.50 40.21 -9.46
C HIS A 599 -3.88 40.44 -10.93
N ALA A 600 -3.25 39.73 -11.88
CA ALA A 600 -3.60 39.80 -13.30
C ALA A 600 -5.07 39.46 -13.59
N VAL A 601 -5.77 38.72 -12.70
CA VAL A 601 -7.20 38.44 -12.85
C VAL A 601 -8.06 39.70 -12.82
N PHE A 602 -7.60 40.75 -12.13
CA PHE A 602 -8.29 42.03 -11.98
C PHE A 602 -7.79 43.09 -12.98
N ASP A 603 -6.65 42.86 -13.63
CA ASP A 603 -6.10 43.76 -14.65
C ASP A 603 -7.05 43.85 -15.87
N SER A 604 -6.96 44.94 -16.64
CA SER A 604 -7.60 45.10 -17.95
C SER A 604 -6.64 44.76 -19.11
N GLY A 605 -7.14 44.72 -20.35
CA GLY A 605 -6.30 44.47 -21.53
C GLY A 605 -5.66 43.07 -21.60
N PRO A 606 -4.48 42.93 -22.23
CA PRO A 606 -3.79 41.64 -22.39
C PRO A 606 -3.44 40.94 -21.06
N SER A 607 -3.03 41.70 -20.03
CA SER A 607 -2.78 41.17 -18.68
C SER A 607 -4.06 40.54 -18.10
N GLY A 608 -5.19 41.25 -18.22
CA GLY A 608 -6.50 40.75 -17.81
C GLY A 608 -6.94 39.48 -18.52
N ARG A 609 -6.66 39.36 -19.83
CA ARG A 609 -6.97 38.15 -20.60
C ARG A 609 -6.19 36.94 -20.10
N PHE A 610 -4.87 37.09 -19.91
CA PHE A 610 -4.04 36.03 -19.34
C PHE A 610 -4.49 35.70 -17.91
N GLY A 611 -4.78 36.72 -17.10
CA GLY A 611 -5.26 36.56 -15.73
C GLY A 611 -6.56 35.77 -15.63
N ARG A 612 -7.61 36.14 -16.38
CA ARG A 612 -8.94 35.53 -16.25
C ARG A 612 -9.10 34.19 -16.95
N PHE A 613 -8.25 33.89 -17.95
CA PHE A 613 -8.32 32.63 -18.69
C PHE A 613 -7.10 31.74 -18.44
N GLY A 614 -5.89 32.26 -18.61
CA GLY A 614 -4.64 31.50 -18.51
C GLY A 614 -4.34 31.00 -17.10
N LEU A 615 -4.43 31.87 -16.09
CA LEU A 615 -4.13 31.49 -14.69
C LEU A 615 -5.12 30.46 -14.13
N PRO A 616 -6.46 30.62 -14.26
CA PRO A 616 -7.42 29.60 -13.85
C PRO A 616 -7.24 28.28 -14.59
N LEU A 617 -6.95 28.29 -15.89
CA LEU A 617 -6.71 27.08 -16.66
C LEU A 617 -5.47 26.32 -16.15
N LEU A 618 -4.38 27.06 -15.88
CA LEU A 618 -3.17 26.49 -15.28
C LEU A 618 -3.40 25.97 -13.87
N ALA A 619 -4.16 26.70 -13.04
CA ALA A 619 -4.51 26.26 -11.69
C ALA A 619 -5.36 24.98 -11.73
N LEU A 620 -6.40 24.97 -12.56
CA LEU A 620 -7.33 23.85 -12.67
C LEU A 620 -6.65 22.60 -13.19
N PHE A 621 -5.94 22.66 -14.33
CA PHE A 621 -5.37 21.47 -14.97
C PHE A 621 -3.93 21.14 -14.56
N GLY A 622 -3.19 22.13 -14.06
CA GLY A 622 -1.80 21.97 -13.60
C GLY A 622 -1.67 21.66 -12.10
N VAL A 623 -2.65 22.04 -11.28
CA VAL A 623 -2.60 21.88 -9.81
C VAL A 623 -3.81 21.12 -9.26
N VAL A 624 -5.03 21.63 -9.46
CA VAL A 624 -6.24 21.08 -8.82
C VAL A 624 -6.57 19.67 -9.34
N LEU A 625 -6.72 19.49 -10.66
CA LEU A 625 -7.08 18.20 -11.24
C LEU A 625 -6.08 17.08 -10.87
N PRO A 626 -4.74 17.27 -10.96
CA PRO A 626 -3.81 16.24 -10.52
C PRO A 626 -3.83 15.99 -8.99
N LEU A 627 -4.17 16.99 -8.16
CA LEU A 627 -4.35 16.80 -6.71
C LEU A 627 -5.59 15.97 -6.38
N LEU A 628 -6.64 16.07 -7.20
CA LEU A 628 -7.87 15.28 -7.06
C LEU A 628 -7.75 13.88 -7.70
N GLY A 629 -6.73 13.66 -8.54
CA GLY A 629 -6.46 12.37 -9.19
C GLY A 629 -6.49 11.12 -8.29
N PRO A 630 -5.96 11.14 -7.05
CA PRO A 630 -6.03 10.01 -6.13
C PRO A 630 -7.44 9.50 -5.83
N VAL A 631 -8.48 10.34 -5.99
CA VAL A 631 -9.88 9.93 -5.80
C VAL A 631 -10.30 8.88 -6.83
N LEU A 632 -9.85 9.02 -8.09
CA LEU A 632 -10.10 8.03 -9.14
C LEU A 632 -9.48 6.68 -8.78
N ASP A 633 -8.25 6.70 -8.24
CA ASP A 633 -7.53 5.49 -7.87
C ASP A 633 -8.16 4.80 -6.66
N LEU A 634 -8.60 5.59 -5.68
CA LEU A 634 -9.29 5.09 -4.50
C LEU A 634 -10.63 4.46 -4.88
N MET A 635 -11.43 5.12 -5.72
CA MET A 635 -12.73 4.60 -6.16
C MET A 635 -12.60 3.40 -7.09
N ALA A 636 -11.60 3.38 -7.98
CA ALA A 636 -11.32 2.21 -8.81
C ALA A 636 -10.91 1.01 -7.94
N LEU A 637 -10.05 1.21 -6.94
CA LEU A 637 -9.66 0.15 -6.01
C LEU A 637 -10.87 -0.32 -5.20
N TYR A 638 -11.63 0.62 -4.62
CA TYR A 638 -12.83 0.32 -3.86
C TYR A 638 -13.84 -0.49 -4.68
N GLY A 639 -14.14 -0.04 -5.90
CA GLY A 639 -15.11 -0.70 -6.76
C GLY A 639 -14.70 -2.07 -7.26
N LEU A 640 -13.39 -2.34 -7.39
CA LEU A 640 -12.88 -3.68 -7.74
C LEU A 640 -13.05 -4.72 -6.62
N PHE A 641 -13.16 -4.28 -5.37
CA PHE A 641 -13.29 -5.18 -4.22
C PHE A 641 -14.70 -5.20 -3.61
N PHE A 642 -15.44 -4.10 -3.69
CA PHE A 642 -16.67 -3.89 -2.93
C PHE A 642 -17.87 -3.43 -3.77
N LEU A 643 -17.69 -3.08 -5.06
CA LEU A 643 -18.79 -2.73 -5.96
C LEU A 643 -18.79 -3.70 -7.17
N GLY A 644 -19.47 -3.33 -8.26
CA GLY A 644 -19.45 -4.08 -9.51
C GLY A 644 -18.03 -4.19 -10.09
N THR A 645 -17.37 -5.33 -9.88
CA THR A 645 -15.99 -5.59 -10.33
C THR A 645 -15.85 -5.45 -11.84
N THR A 646 -16.82 -5.98 -12.59
CA THR A 646 -16.82 -5.97 -14.06
C THR A 646 -16.98 -4.54 -14.57
N GLU A 647 -17.96 -3.81 -14.06
CA GLU A 647 -18.26 -2.42 -14.42
C GLU A 647 -17.06 -1.52 -14.10
N THR A 648 -16.47 -1.70 -12.92
CA THR A 648 -15.29 -0.93 -12.48
C THR A 648 -14.07 -1.23 -13.36
N ALA A 649 -13.82 -2.50 -13.67
CA ALA A 649 -12.73 -2.90 -14.55
C ALA A 649 -12.92 -2.33 -15.97
N VAL A 650 -14.12 -2.41 -16.53
CA VAL A 650 -14.46 -1.84 -17.85
C VAL A 650 -14.26 -0.33 -17.85
N ALA A 651 -14.78 0.39 -16.85
CA ALA A 651 -14.61 1.85 -16.75
C ALA A 651 -13.12 2.24 -16.65
N TRP A 652 -12.33 1.49 -15.89
CA TRP A 652 -10.89 1.72 -15.76
C TRP A 652 -10.14 1.46 -17.08
N LEU A 653 -10.47 0.37 -17.79
CA LEU A 653 -9.90 0.06 -19.09
C LEU A 653 -10.26 1.11 -20.15
N LEU A 654 -11.50 1.62 -20.15
CA LEU A 654 -11.92 2.72 -21.02
C LEU A 654 -11.14 4.00 -20.73
N MET A 655 -10.94 4.35 -19.46
CA MET A 655 -10.09 5.49 -19.08
C MET A 655 -8.65 5.32 -19.60
N LEU A 656 -8.06 4.12 -19.46
CA LEU A 656 -6.74 3.85 -20.01
C LEU A 656 -6.72 3.95 -21.54
N ALA A 657 -7.75 3.46 -22.23
CA ALA A 657 -7.87 3.58 -23.68
C ALA A 657 -7.89 5.05 -24.12
N VAL A 658 -8.64 5.91 -23.43
CA VAL A 658 -8.66 7.36 -23.70
C VAL A 658 -7.26 7.98 -23.53
N GLN A 659 -6.54 7.65 -22.45
CA GLN A 659 -5.17 8.12 -22.25
C GLN A 659 -4.22 7.64 -23.35
N TRP A 660 -4.36 6.38 -23.79
CA TRP A 660 -3.60 5.81 -24.89
C TRP A 660 -3.85 6.54 -26.21
N VAL A 661 -5.10 6.90 -26.52
CA VAL A 661 -5.44 7.68 -27.71
C VAL A 661 -4.77 9.05 -27.67
N VAL A 662 -4.83 9.76 -26.55
CA VAL A 662 -4.16 11.06 -26.37
C VAL A 662 -2.64 10.91 -26.56
N ALA A 663 -2.05 9.88 -25.97
CA ALA A 663 -0.63 9.59 -26.10
C ALA A 663 -0.24 9.30 -27.55
N LEU A 664 -1.04 8.50 -28.27
CA LEU A 664 -0.83 8.18 -29.68
C LEU A 664 -0.86 9.44 -30.54
N VAL A 665 -1.87 10.31 -30.35
CA VAL A 665 -1.98 11.58 -31.07
C VAL A 665 -0.77 12.47 -30.78
N ALA A 666 -0.36 12.60 -29.52
CA ALA A 666 0.81 13.40 -29.13
C ALA A 666 2.10 12.91 -29.80
N PHE A 667 2.36 11.60 -29.75
CA PHE A 667 3.55 10.99 -30.36
C PHE A 667 3.56 11.13 -31.88
N ARG A 668 2.41 10.95 -32.55
CA ARG A 668 2.27 11.18 -34.00
C ARG A 668 2.51 12.65 -34.35
N LEU A 669 2.00 13.58 -33.56
CA LEU A 669 2.18 15.02 -33.74
C LEU A 669 3.64 15.47 -33.58
N ASP A 670 4.41 14.78 -32.74
CA ASP A 670 5.85 15.03 -32.51
C ASP A 670 6.79 14.16 -33.36
N ARG A 671 6.22 13.21 -34.12
CA ARG A 671 6.94 12.20 -34.94
C ARG A 671 7.91 11.34 -34.12
N GLU A 672 7.48 10.95 -32.92
CA GLU A 672 8.24 10.06 -32.04
C GLU A 672 7.87 8.59 -32.27
N ARG A 673 8.79 7.67 -31.97
CA ARG A 673 8.53 6.22 -32.03
C ARG A 673 7.48 5.84 -30.98
N LEU A 674 6.54 4.96 -31.34
CA LEU A 674 5.43 4.57 -30.44
C LEU A 674 5.83 3.55 -29.36
N LEU A 675 6.97 2.87 -29.52
CA LEU A 675 7.42 1.82 -28.60
C LEU A 675 7.42 2.20 -27.11
N PRO A 676 7.85 3.42 -26.70
CA PRO A 676 7.82 3.83 -25.30
C PRO A 676 6.41 3.80 -24.67
N LEU A 677 5.34 3.92 -25.47
CA LEU A 677 3.97 3.89 -24.98
C LEU A 677 3.59 2.57 -24.29
N LEU A 678 4.31 1.47 -24.55
CA LEU A 678 4.14 0.22 -23.81
C LEU A 678 4.36 0.39 -22.29
N ALA A 679 5.08 1.42 -21.85
CA ALA A 679 5.29 1.74 -20.45
C ALA A 679 4.16 2.57 -19.82
N LEU A 680 3.19 3.06 -20.62
CA LEU A 680 2.10 3.94 -20.18
C LEU A 680 1.18 3.27 -19.13
N PRO A 681 0.77 1.99 -19.27
CA PRO A 681 0.00 1.31 -18.23
C PRO A 681 0.77 1.24 -16.90
N LEU A 682 2.06 0.88 -16.95
CA LEU A 682 2.92 0.82 -15.76
C LEU A 682 3.17 2.21 -15.13
N GLN A 683 3.05 3.28 -15.92
CA GLN A 683 3.20 4.66 -15.44
C GLN A 683 2.13 5.03 -14.41
N GLN A 684 0.92 4.46 -14.53
CA GLN A 684 -0.22 4.75 -13.64
C GLN A 684 0.02 4.25 -12.21
N PHE A 685 0.74 3.14 -12.05
CA PHE A 685 0.95 2.48 -10.76
C PHE A 685 2.14 3.02 -9.98
N ALA A 686 3.16 3.59 -10.64
CA ALA A 686 4.39 4.01 -9.96
C ALA A 686 4.70 5.49 -10.19
N TYR A 687 4.80 5.91 -11.45
CA TYR A 687 5.23 7.26 -11.79
C TYR A 687 4.19 8.31 -11.41
N ARG A 688 2.91 8.04 -11.69
CA ARG A 688 1.79 8.93 -11.35
C ARG A 688 1.65 9.11 -9.83
N GLN A 689 1.78 8.02 -9.07
CA GLN A 689 1.76 8.05 -7.60
C GLN A 689 2.89 8.92 -7.04
N LEU A 690 4.09 8.80 -7.63
CA LEU A 690 5.21 9.69 -7.29
C LEU A 690 4.87 11.16 -7.55
N MET A 691 4.21 11.46 -8.69
CA MET A 691 3.81 12.83 -9.02
C MET A 691 2.74 13.38 -8.07
N TYR A 692 1.76 12.57 -7.64
CA TYR A 692 0.79 12.97 -6.63
C TYR A 692 1.48 13.37 -5.32
N LEU A 693 2.42 12.54 -4.84
CA LEU A 693 3.16 12.83 -3.60
C LEU A 693 4.03 14.09 -3.72
N VAL A 694 4.65 14.30 -4.88
CA VAL A 694 5.41 15.53 -5.16
C VAL A 694 4.49 16.75 -5.10
N LEU A 695 3.35 16.70 -5.79
CA LEU A 695 2.42 17.82 -5.90
C LEU A 695 1.75 18.13 -4.56
N LEU A 696 1.32 17.11 -3.81
CA LEU A 696 0.76 17.26 -2.47
C LEU A 696 1.76 17.99 -1.56
N ARG A 697 3.03 17.54 -1.57
CA ARG A 697 4.07 18.19 -0.77
C ARG A 697 4.34 19.62 -1.23
N SER A 698 4.40 19.88 -2.54
CA SER A 698 4.58 21.23 -3.07
C SER A 698 3.43 22.15 -2.67
N THR A 699 2.20 21.66 -2.68
CA THR A 699 0.99 22.41 -2.30
C THR A 699 1.00 22.73 -0.82
N VAL A 700 1.29 21.76 0.05
CA VAL A 700 1.45 22.00 1.50
C VAL A 700 2.56 23.03 1.78
N THR A 701 3.66 22.97 1.04
CA THR A 701 4.76 23.95 1.15
C THR A 701 4.27 25.36 0.75
N ALA A 702 3.49 25.46 -0.33
CA ALA A 702 2.93 26.72 -0.83
C ALA A 702 1.93 27.33 0.15
N LEU A 703 1.01 26.53 0.69
CA LEU A 703 0.03 26.97 1.67
C LEU A 703 0.67 27.39 3.02
N THR A 704 1.81 26.79 3.39
CA THR A 704 2.53 27.13 4.64
C THR A 704 3.57 28.26 4.47
N GLY A 705 3.78 28.77 3.25
CA GLY A 705 4.69 29.91 3.00
C GLY A 705 6.18 29.61 3.23
N THR A 706 6.61 28.34 3.24
CA THR A 706 8.01 27.99 3.54
C THR A 706 8.95 28.34 2.39
N ARG A 707 9.90 29.27 2.62
CA ARG A 707 10.93 29.62 1.62
C ARG A 707 12.03 28.54 1.57
N LEU A 708 12.32 28.02 0.37
CA LEU A 708 13.35 27.02 0.15
C LEU A 708 14.52 27.59 -0.64
N ARG A 709 15.74 27.29 -0.17
CA ARG A 709 16.98 27.59 -0.90
C ARG A 709 17.19 26.61 -2.06
N TRP A 710 17.68 27.12 -3.19
CA TRP A 710 18.10 26.37 -4.37
C TRP A 710 19.11 25.27 -4.02
N ARG A 711 18.96 24.05 -4.57
CA ARG A 711 19.87 22.91 -4.39
C ARG A 711 20.01 22.09 -5.68
N LYS A 712 21.23 21.95 -6.19
CA LYS A 712 21.56 21.33 -7.50
C LYS A 712 21.45 19.78 -7.51
N LEU A 713 21.24 19.22 -8.71
CA LEU A 713 21.26 17.79 -9.06
C LEU A 713 22.64 17.35 -9.59
N LYS A 714 23.14 16.17 -9.19
CA LYS A 714 24.37 15.56 -9.74
C LYS A 714 24.06 14.88 -11.08
N ARG A 715 24.83 15.12 -12.14
CA ARG A 715 24.60 14.63 -13.54
C ARG A 715 25.33 13.32 -13.85
N ALA A 716 24.89 12.58 -14.88
CA ALA A 716 25.46 11.30 -15.29
C ALA A 716 26.39 11.40 -16.52
N GLY A 717 26.24 12.40 -17.39
CA GLY A 717 27.17 12.67 -18.50
C GLY A 717 27.02 11.78 -19.75
N ASP A 718 25.83 11.25 -20.02
CA ASP A 718 25.58 10.42 -21.21
C ASP A 718 25.36 11.29 -22.48
N PRO A 719 26.09 11.06 -23.60
CA PRO A 719 25.85 11.77 -24.86
C PRO A 719 24.53 11.36 -25.55
N PRO A 720 23.93 12.21 -26.40
CA PRO A 720 22.67 11.92 -27.10
C PRO A 720 22.76 10.64 -27.95
N ALA A 721 21.68 9.85 -27.96
CA ALA A 721 21.58 8.66 -28.80
C ALA A 721 21.44 9.08 -30.28
N GLY A 722 22.56 9.15 -31.01
CA GLY A 722 22.59 9.45 -32.45
C GLY A 722 23.88 10.03 -33.01
N GLN A 723 24.84 10.47 -32.17
CA GLN A 723 26.13 11.02 -32.61
C GLN A 723 27.31 10.13 -32.17
N ARG A 724 27.34 8.88 -32.62
CA ARG A 724 28.50 7.99 -32.41
C ARG A 724 29.28 7.79 -33.71
N GLU A 725 29.85 8.86 -34.25
CA GLU A 725 30.95 8.72 -35.22
C GLU A 725 32.00 9.79 -34.97
N GLY A 726 33.25 9.33 -34.79
CA GLY A 726 34.47 10.12 -34.96
C GLY A 726 34.98 10.96 -33.78
N VAL A 727 35.53 10.32 -32.74
CA VAL A 727 36.67 10.93 -32.00
C VAL A 727 37.74 9.85 -31.85
N VAL A 728 38.85 10.07 -32.56
CA VAL A 728 40.07 9.27 -32.57
C VAL A 728 40.95 9.65 -31.37
N ASP A 729 41.77 8.69 -30.93
CA ASP A 729 42.68 8.66 -29.77
C ASP A 729 43.44 9.95 -29.41
N GLY A 730 43.67 10.11 -28.10
CA GLY A 730 44.62 11.06 -27.52
C GLY A 730 44.49 11.13 -26.00
N GLY A 731 45.36 10.42 -25.27
CA GLY A 731 45.27 10.23 -23.82
C GLY A 731 45.57 11.47 -22.98
N LEU A 732 44.98 11.50 -21.77
CA LEU A 732 45.47 12.26 -20.62
C LEU A 732 45.21 11.44 -19.35
N VAL A 733 46.30 11.03 -18.70
CA VAL A 733 46.35 10.36 -17.40
C VAL A 733 45.97 11.39 -16.32
N PRO A 734 45.01 11.12 -15.42
CA PRO A 734 44.74 12.02 -14.31
C PRO A 734 45.82 11.91 -13.22
N PRO A 735 46.21 13.03 -12.57
CA PRO A 735 47.19 13.00 -11.49
C PRO A 735 46.62 12.31 -10.25
N THR A 736 47.44 11.47 -9.64
CA THR A 736 47.21 10.83 -8.33
C THR A 736 47.13 11.89 -7.23
N PRO A 737 46.06 11.94 -6.40
CA PRO A 737 46.08 12.78 -5.21
C PRO A 737 47.01 12.20 -4.15
N ALA A 738 47.89 13.06 -3.64
CA ALA A 738 48.84 12.80 -2.58
C ALA A 738 48.18 12.45 -1.24
N GLY A 739 49.00 11.79 -0.41
CA GLY A 739 48.73 11.20 0.90
C GLY A 739 47.66 11.85 1.79
N SER A 740 46.69 11.02 2.21
CA SER A 740 45.98 11.19 3.48
C SER A 740 46.41 10.07 4.41
N ALA A 741 46.95 10.47 5.56
CA ALA A 741 47.47 9.64 6.63
C ALA A 741 46.56 8.44 6.98
N ALA A 742 47.21 7.30 7.22
CA ALA A 742 46.60 6.05 7.65
C ALA A 742 45.88 6.23 9.00
N ASN A 743 44.54 6.19 8.96
CA ASN A 743 43.71 5.95 10.13
C ASN A 743 43.89 4.48 10.56
N PRO A 744 44.16 4.17 11.84
CA PRO A 744 44.37 2.81 12.28
C PRO A 744 43.08 1.99 12.11
N ALA A 745 43.20 0.91 11.33
CA ALA A 745 42.35 -0.27 11.22
C ALA A 745 40.92 -0.15 11.80
N VAL A 746 39.98 0.33 10.98
CA VAL A 746 38.57 -0.07 11.14
C VAL A 746 38.48 -1.51 10.67
N ALA A 747 38.41 -2.45 11.62
CA ALA A 747 38.16 -3.86 11.35
C ALA A 747 36.94 -4.02 10.42
N VAL A 748 37.19 -4.50 9.21
CA VAL A 748 36.14 -4.91 8.27
C VAL A 748 35.35 -6.03 8.94
N ALA A 749 34.11 -5.74 9.33
CA ALA A 749 33.27 -6.60 10.15
C ALA A 749 33.01 -7.96 9.48
N GLY A 750 33.63 -9.01 10.01
CA GLY A 750 33.35 -10.41 9.66
C GLY A 750 31.96 -10.88 10.09
N ARG A 751 31.53 -11.99 9.48
CA ARG A 751 30.30 -12.73 9.81
C ARG A 751 30.40 -13.29 11.25
N ASP A 752 29.34 -13.14 12.05
CA ASP A 752 29.34 -13.61 13.46
C ASP A 752 29.06 -15.13 13.47
N ARG A 753 30.14 -15.92 13.52
CA ARG A 753 30.08 -17.40 13.41
C ARG A 753 29.22 -18.04 14.50
N TRP A 754 29.18 -17.46 15.70
CA TRP A 754 28.33 -17.96 16.78
C TRP A 754 26.84 -17.84 16.41
N PHE A 755 26.44 -16.70 15.85
CA PHE A 755 25.08 -16.48 15.37
C PHE A 755 24.70 -17.40 14.21
N ASP A 756 25.64 -17.66 13.28
CA ASP A 756 25.42 -18.61 12.19
C ASP A 756 25.23 -20.05 12.76
N THR A 757 26.05 -20.47 13.73
CA THR A 757 25.92 -21.79 14.37
C THR A 757 24.58 -21.95 15.09
N LEU A 758 24.15 -20.95 15.86
CA LEU A 758 22.86 -20.99 16.56
C LEU A 758 21.67 -21.08 15.60
N ARG A 759 21.71 -20.36 14.47
CA ARG A 759 20.65 -20.47 13.46
C ARG A 759 20.67 -21.85 12.77
N ALA A 760 21.84 -22.38 12.46
CA ALA A 760 21.95 -23.72 11.89
C ALA A 760 21.38 -24.78 12.85
N LEU A 761 21.72 -24.70 14.14
CA LEU A 761 21.18 -25.58 15.17
C LEU A 761 19.66 -25.44 15.31
N ALA A 762 19.13 -24.22 15.28
CA ALA A 762 17.69 -23.96 15.31
C ALA A 762 16.97 -24.63 14.13
N LEU A 763 17.51 -24.50 12.92
CA LEU A 763 16.94 -25.08 11.71
C LEU A 763 16.98 -26.62 11.75
N THR A 764 18.11 -27.20 12.16
CA THR A 764 18.23 -28.66 12.36
C THR A 764 17.24 -29.15 13.41
N ARG A 765 17.09 -28.43 14.53
CA ARG A 765 16.11 -28.75 15.58
C ARG A 765 14.69 -28.72 15.04
N VAL A 766 14.31 -27.69 14.26
CA VAL A 766 12.96 -27.56 13.68
C VAL A 766 12.63 -28.76 12.78
N ILE A 767 13.57 -29.20 11.93
CA ILE A 767 13.37 -30.37 11.06
C ILE A 767 13.22 -31.65 11.90
N ALA A 768 14.09 -31.85 12.89
CA ALA A 768 14.03 -33.00 13.79
C ALA A 768 12.70 -33.06 14.56
N TYR A 769 12.20 -31.91 15.02
CA TYR A 769 10.93 -31.82 15.73
C TYR A 769 9.75 -32.25 14.84
N HIS A 770 9.62 -31.73 13.61
CA HIS A 770 8.53 -32.10 12.71
C HIS A 770 8.64 -33.55 12.18
N MET A 771 9.84 -34.13 12.17
CA MET A 771 10.05 -35.53 11.79
C MET A 771 9.60 -36.51 12.88
N TRP A 772 9.75 -36.15 14.16
CA TRP A 772 9.58 -37.11 15.27
C TRP A 772 8.58 -36.71 16.36
N GLY A 773 8.13 -35.47 16.40
CA GLY A 773 7.17 -34.98 17.41
C GLY A 773 7.70 -34.96 18.84
N TYR A 774 9.03 -34.97 19.05
CA TYR A 774 9.60 -35.05 20.39
C TYR A 774 9.50 -33.71 21.14
N ALA A 775 8.48 -33.61 22.01
CA ALA A 775 8.20 -32.41 22.83
C ALA A 775 9.41 -31.92 23.67
N TRP A 776 10.27 -32.83 24.16
CA TRP A 776 11.45 -32.46 24.96
C TRP A 776 12.47 -31.61 24.17
N LEU A 777 12.46 -31.67 22.84
CA LEU A 777 13.31 -30.83 21.98
C LEU A 777 13.00 -29.33 22.15
N SER A 778 11.79 -28.97 22.59
CA SER A 778 11.39 -27.58 22.91
C SER A 778 12.04 -27.04 24.17
N PHE A 779 12.28 -27.89 25.17
CA PHE A 779 13.06 -27.53 26.34
C PHE A 779 14.56 -27.54 26.06
N ALA A 780 15.06 -28.56 25.35
CA ALA A 780 16.49 -28.69 25.08
C ALA A 780 17.03 -27.50 24.28
N PHE A 781 16.26 -27.01 23.30
CA PHE A 781 16.64 -25.85 22.51
C PHE A 781 15.40 -25.12 21.96
N PRO A 782 14.97 -24.00 22.57
CA PRO A 782 13.80 -23.23 22.13
C PRO A 782 14.12 -22.46 20.84
N ALA A 783 14.08 -23.18 19.71
CA ALA A 783 14.58 -22.71 18.42
C ALA A 783 13.94 -21.40 17.95
N MET A 784 12.63 -21.25 18.13
CA MET A 784 11.89 -20.07 17.66
C MET A 784 12.29 -18.81 18.44
N GLY A 785 12.33 -18.87 19.78
CA GLY A 785 12.80 -17.77 20.62
C GLY A 785 14.23 -17.34 20.28
N VAL A 786 15.13 -18.31 20.04
CA VAL A 786 16.50 -18.05 19.58
C VAL A 786 16.49 -17.35 18.21
N MET A 787 15.75 -17.87 17.23
CA MET A 787 15.67 -17.28 15.89
C MET A 787 15.17 -15.83 15.90
N PHE A 788 14.15 -15.52 16.70
CA PHE A 788 13.64 -14.15 16.86
C PHE A 788 14.66 -13.23 17.55
N ALA A 789 15.37 -13.70 18.57
CA ALA A 789 16.42 -12.91 19.23
C ALA A 789 17.60 -12.57 18.30
N LEU A 790 18.04 -13.55 17.50
CA LEU A 790 19.05 -13.34 16.47
C LEU A 790 18.54 -12.36 15.39
N GLY A 791 17.26 -12.48 15.01
CA GLY A 791 16.54 -11.57 14.12
C GLY A 791 16.58 -10.12 14.60
N GLY A 792 16.17 -9.87 15.85
CA GLY A 792 16.17 -8.56 16.49
C GLY A 792 17.57 -7.92 16.54
N SER A 793 18.59 -8.68 16.95
CA SER A 793 19.99 -8.20 16.97
C SER A 793 20.50 -7.78 15.59
N LEU A 794 20.16 -8.54 14.56
CA LEU A 794 20.51 -8.20 13.18
C LEU A 794 19.68 -7.03 12.64
N MET A 795 18.43 -6.89 13.10
CA MET A 795 17.54 -5.79 12.71
C MET A 795 18.00 -4.46 13.31
N ALA A 796 18.29 -4.40 14.61
CA ALA A 796 18.88 -3.23 15.26
C ALA A 796 20.16 -2.76 14.56
N ARG A 797 21.06 -3.69 14.22
CA ARG A 797 22.27 -3.40 13.44
C ARG A 797 21.97 -2.80 12.06
N SER A 798 20.89 -3.23 11.42
CA SER A 798 20.49 -2.76 10.10
C SER A 798 19.87 -1.36 10.20
N LEU A 799 19.03 -1.14 11.20
CA LEU A 799 18.38 0.14 11.49
C LEU A 799 19.42 1.22 11.83
N ASP A 800 20.46 0.91 12.61
CA ASP A 800 21.54 1.85 12.92
C ASP A 800 22.29 2.36 11.69
N ARG A 801 22.37 1.54 10.63
CA ARG A 801 23.07 1.90 9.38
C ARG A 801 22.19 2.70 8.43
N ALA A 802 20.93 2.28 8.24
CA ALA A 802 20.01 2.92 7.30
C ALA A 802 18.55 2.53 7.62
N PRO A 803 17.81 3.32 8.43
CA PRO A 803 16.49 2.95 8.94
C PRO A 803 15.48 2.56 7.85
N THR A 804 15.36 3.40 6.82
CA THR A 804 14.40 3.17 5.71
C THR A 804 14.80 2.03 4.77
N ARG A 805 16.10 1.76 4.63
CA ARG A 805 16.60 0.66 3.78
C ARG A 805 16.63 -0.67 4.53
N ALA A 806 16.66 -0.66 5.86
CA ALA A 806 16.73 -1.86 6.69
C ALA A 806 15.48 -2.73 6.53
N VAL A 807 14.29 -2.12 6.67
CA VAL A 807 12.99 -2.80 6.50
C VAL A 807 12.88 -3.37 5.08
N ASN A 808 13.05 -2.55 4.05
CA ASN A 808 12.99 -2.98 2.65
C ASN A 808 14.01 -4.09 2.32
N GLY A 809 15.19 -4.03 2.93
CA GLY A 809 16.21 -5.06 2.79
C GLY A 809 15.84 -6.41 3.40
N ARG A 810 15.00 -6.42 4.45
CA ARG A 810 14.46 -7.63 5.08
C ARG A 810 13.28 -8.19 4.31
N LEU A 811 12.33 -7.33 3.93
CA LEU A 811 11.18 -7.72 3.10
C LEU A 811 11.62 -8.37 1.80
N ARG A 812 12.61 -7.77 1.11
CA ARG A 812 13.17 -8.34 -0.12
C ARG A 812 13.84 -9.70 0.08
N ARG A 813 14.34 -10.00 1.28
CA ARG A 813 14.96 -11.31 1.59
C ARG A 813 13.94 -12.39 1.92
N LEU A 814 12.71 -11.99 2.28
CA LEU A 814 11.66 -12.89 2.73
C LEU A 814 10.63 -13.17 1.63
N LEU A 815 10.04 -12.11 1.09
CA LEU A 815 8.86 -12.21 0.20
C LEU A 815 9.10 -13.05 -1.06
N PRO A 816 10.22 -12.94 -1.80
CA PRO A 816 10.39 -13.74 -3.01
C PRO A 816 10.44 -15.26 -2.77
N ALA A 817 10.97 -15.70 -1.62
CA ALA A 817 10.99 -17.12 -1.28
C ALA A 817 9.58 -17.63 -0.91
N LEU A 818 8.79 -16.80 -0.22
CA LEU A 818 7.38 -17.07 0.03
C LEU A 818 6.58 -17.13 -1.28
N TRP A 819 6.81 -16.19 -2.20
CA TRP A 819 6.12 -16.18 -3.50
C TRP A 819 6.45 -17.41 -4.33
N MET A 820 7.70 -17.88 -4.28
CA MET A 820 8.09 -19.14 -4.92
C MET A 820 7.38 -20.34 -4.28
N PHE A 821 7.26 -20.36 -2.95
CA PHE A 821 6.51 -21.40 -2.24
C PHE A 821 5.02 -21.38 -2.61
N GLY A 822 4.38 -20.20 -2.58
CA GLY A 822 2.97 -20.02 -2.96
C GLY A 822 2.68 -20.29 -4.43
N ALA A 823 3.59 -19.93 -5.35
CA ALA A 823 3.45 -20.22 -6.78
C ALA A 823 3.41 -21.72 -7.10
N VAL A 824 3.92 -22.57 -6.22
CA VAL A 824 3.82 -24.02 -6.34
C VAL A 824 2.62 -24.55 -5.55
N LEU A 825 2.48 -24.14 -4.29
CA LEU A 825 1.49 -24.74 -3.41
C LEU A 825 0.05 -24.32 -3.75
N VAL A 826 -0.19 -23.06 -4.15
CA VAL A 826 -1.53 -22.57 -4.48
C VAL A 826 -2.15 -23.35 -5.65
N PRO A 827 -1.47 -23.56 -6.79
CA PRO A 827 -1.99 -24.42 -7.85
C PRO A 827 -2.27 -25.86 -7.40
N VAL A 828 -1.41 -26.45 -6.56
CA VAL A 828 -1.59 -27.82 -6.06
C VAL A 828 -2.81 -27.92 -5.14
N MET A 829 -3.02 -26.93 -4.27
CA MET A 829 -4.21 -26.85 -3.41
C MET A 829 -5.49 -26.73 -4.25
N VAL A 830 -5.47 -25.92 -5.31
CA VAL A 830 -6.61 -25.78 -6.24
C VAL A 830 -6.89 -27.10 -6.97
N TRP A 831 -5.84 -27.82 -7.39
CA TRP A 831 -5.98 -29.13 -8.04
C TRP A 831 -6.60 -30.18 -7.11
N HIS A 832 -6.22 -30.19 -5.82
CA HIS A 832 -6.71 -31.15 -4.84
C HIS A 832 -8.13 -30.88 -4.30
N GLY A 833 -8.88 -29.97 -4.93
CA GLY A 833 -10.22 -29.60 -4.50
C GLY A 833 -10.19 -28.68 -3.29
N TRP A 834 -10.11 -27.37 -3.54
CA TRP A 834 -10.28 -26.33 -2.51
C TRP A 834 -11.78 -25.96 -2.50
N PRO A 835 -12.59 -26.50 -1.58
CA PRO A 835 -14.06 -26.41 -1.64
C PRO A 835 -14.52 -24.96 -1.45
N ASP A 836 -13.92 -24.27 -0.46
CA ASP A 836 -14.16 -22.86 -0.16
C ASP A 836 -13.02 -22.01 -0.71
N ARG A 837 -13.08 -21.68 -2.01
CA ARG A 837 -12.07 -20.78 -2.60
C ARG A 837 -12.10 -19.46 -1.83
N PRO A 838 -10.97 -19.02 -1.22
CA PRO A 838 -10.96 -17.79 -0.46
C PRO A 838 -11.30 -16.63 -1.39
N ALA A 839 -12.13 -15.71 -0.91
CA ALA A 839 -12.33 -14.43 -1.56
C ALA A 839 -10.96 -13.79 -1.87
N TRP A 840 -10.88 -12.96 -2.91
CA TRP A 840 -9.63 -12.30 -3.33
C TRP A 840 -8.76 -11.73 -2.19
N PRO A 841 -9.30 -11.14 -1.10
CA PRO A 841 -8.51 -10.72 0.05
C PRO A 841 -7.70 -11.85 0.72
N GLY A 842 -8.24 -13.07 0.80
CA GLY A 842 -7.54 -14.24 1.34
C GLY A 842 -6.42 -14.75 0.43
N LEU A 843 -6.44 -14.45 -0.86
CA LEU A 843 -5.31 -14.73 -1.75
C LEU A 843 -4.19 -13.69 -1.61
N LEU A 844 -4.50 -12.45 -1.22
CA LEU A 844 -3.50 -11.39 -1.01
C LEU A 844 -2.50 -11.72 0.12
N THR A 845 -2.86 -12.58 1.07
CA THR A 845 -1.95 -13.03 2.13
C THR A 845 -0.76 -13.82 1.59
N TRP A 846 -0.86 -14.43 0.40
CA TRP A 846 0.27 -15.05 -0.29
C TRP A 846 1.24 -14.04 -0.90
N LEU A 847 0.78 -12.81 -1.19
CA LEU A 847 1.63 -11.71 -1.64
C LEU A 847 2.31 -11.01 -0.46
N VAL A 848 1.55 -10.69 0.59
CA VAL A 848 2.06 -10.09 1.83
C VAL A 848 1.39 -10.79 3.02
N PRO A 849 2.12 -11.64 3.77
CA PRO A 849 1.54 -12.49 4.82
C PRO A 849 1.32 -11.69 6.11
N ILE A 850 0.37 -10.75 6.09
CA ILE A 850 -0.04 -9.99 7.28
C ILE A 850 -0.85 -10.84 8.26
N ALA A 851 -1.42 -11.93 7.78
CA ALA A 851 -2.07 -13.00 8.52
C ALA A 851 -1.65 -14.35 7.93
N GLN A 852 -2.08 -15.44 8.55
CA GLN A 852 -1.85 -16.78 8.02
C GLN A 852 -2.39 -16.89 6.58
N PRO A 853 -1.57 -17.32 5.62
CA PRO A 853 -2.04 -17.46 4.26
C PRO A 853 -3.17 -18.48 4.14
N ALA A 854 -4.20 -18.15 3.35
CA ALA A 854 -5.32 -19.05 3.13
C ALA A 854 -4.85 -20.38 2.52
N GLY A 855 -5.41 -21.49 2.99
CA GLY A 855 -5.15 -22.86 2.50
C GLY A 855 -6.34 -23.79 2.78
N ASN A 856 -6.31 -24.99 2.21
CA ASN A 856 -7.31 -26.04 2.47
C ASN A 856 -6.79 -27.06 3.51
N ALA A 857 -7.67 -27.95 3.99
CA ALA A 857 -7.32 -28.98 4.97
C ALA A 857 -6.11 -29.82 4.55
N TRP A 858 -6.02 -30.18 3.26
CA TRP A 858 -4.91 -30.95 2.69
C TRP A 858 -3.54 -30.28 2.89
N ALA A 859 -3.46 -28.95 2.80
CA ALA A 859 -2.19 -28.23 2.90
C ALA A 859 -1.84 -27.77 4.32
N GLN A 860 -2.66 -28.04 5.34
CA GLN A 860 -2.43 -27.53 6.70
C GLN A 860 -1.06 -27.96 7.25
N ASP A 861 -0.68 -29.23 7.08
CA ASP A 861 0.61 -29.75 7.55
C ASP A 861 1.81 -29.09 6.87
N VAL A 862 1.65 -28.67 5.61
CA VAL A 862 2.69 -28.02 4.80
C VAL A 862 2.77 -26.53 5.08
N THR A 863 1.62 -25.86 5.27
CA THR A 863 1.51 -24.41 5.49
C THR A 863 1.68 -24.02 6.96
N GLY A 864 1.60 -24.97 7.89
CA GLY A 864 1.74 -24.74 9.33
C GLY A 864 3.03 -23.99 9.71
N VAL A 865 4.09 -24.04 8.90
CA VAL A 865 5.35 -23.31 9.16
C VAL A 865 5.28 -21.81 8.86
N LEU A 866 4.23 -21.33 8.19
CA LEU A 866 4.13 -19.94 7.72
C LEU A 866 3.93 -18.93 8.86
N TRP A 867 3.46 -19.37 10.03
CA TRP A 867 3.27 -18.52 11.21
C TRP A 867 4.55 -17.74 11.56
N TYR A 868 5.72 -18.39 11.44
CA TYR A 868 7.00 -17.75 11.73
C TYR A 868 7.26 -16.57 10.81
N LEU A 869 6.93 -16.69 9.52
CA LEU A 869 7.13 -15.62 8.54
C LEU A 869 6.21 -14.43 8.82
N VAL A 870 4.95 -14.69 9.18
CA VAL A 870 3.97 -13.67 9.55
C VAL A 870 4.47 -12.88 10.77
N THR A 871 4.85 -13.59 11.84
CA THR A 871 5.35 -12.99 13.08
C THR A 871 6.69 -12.26 12.86
N TYR A 872 7.60 -12.84 12.06
CA TYR A 872 8.85 -12.19 11.69
C TYR A 872 8.62 -10.92 10.87
N LEU A 873 7.67 -10.93 9.93
CA LEU A 873 7.29 -9.79 9.11
C LEU A 873 6.82 -8.64 10.02
N TRP A 874 5.87 -8.91 10.92
CA TRP A 874 5.36 -7.92 11.86
C TRP A 874 6.46 -7.36 12.76
N LEU A 875 7.33 -8.20 13.33
CA LEU A 875 8.46 -7.73 14.13
C LEU A 875 9.43 -6.86 13.32
N VAL A 876 9.68 -7.16 12.05
CA VAL A 876 10.49 -6.31 11.15
C VAL A 876 9.81 -4.97 10.89
N LEU A 877 8.50 -4.95 10.64
CA LEU A 877 7.73 -3.73 10.37
C LEU A 877 7.62 -2.84 11.61
N LEU A 878 7.44 -3.43 12.79
CA LEU A 878 7.33 -2.73 14.08
C LEU A 878 8.71 -2.30 14.65
N SER A 879 9.80 -2.93 14.22
CA SER A 879 11.16 -2.68 14.73
C SER A 879 11.62 -1.22 14.75
N PRO A 880 11.33 -0.35 13.76
CA PRO A 880 11.71 1.06 13.83
C PRO A 880 11.10 1.77 15.06
N ALA A 881 9.84 1.48 15.37
CA ALA A 881 9.14 2.03 16.53
C ALA A 881 9.62 1.35 17.82
N LEU A 882 9.67 0.01 17.85
CA LEU A 882 10.11 -0.78 19.01
C LEU A 882 11.54 -0.44 19.43
N LEU A 883 12.47 -0.22 18.48
CA LEU A 883 13.83 0.18 18.81
C LEU A 883 13.88 1.60 19.42
N GLY A 884 13.04 2.51 18.93
CA GLY A 884 12.88 3.84 19.50
C GLY A 884 12.35 3.80 20.93
N LEU A 885 11.30 3.00 21.16
CA LEU A 885 10.69 2.80 22.47
C LEU A 885 11.67 2.11 23.43
N TYR A 886 12.32 1.04 23.01
CA TYR A 886 13.33 0.32 23.80
C TYR A 886 14.48 1.25 24.24
N ARG A 887 14.99 2.10 23.34
CA ARG A 887 16.06 3.05 23.68
C ARG A 887 15.61 4.14 24.64
N ARG A 888 14.30 4.43 24.69
CA ARG A 888 13.72 5.41 25.61
C ARG A 888 13.37 4.78 26.96
N TRP A 889 12.68 3.64 26.95
CA TRP A 889 12.14 2.92 28.11
C TRP A 889 12.43 1.40 27.99
N PRO A 890 13.67 0.95 28.25
CA PRO A 890 14.11 -0.41 27.90
C PRO A 890 13.38 -1.52 28.67
N LEU A 891 13.19 -1.36 29.98
CA LEU A 891 12.52 -2.35 30.83
C LEU A 891 11.01 -2.45 30.53
N PRO A 892 10.22 -1.35 30.51
CA PRO A 892 8.81 -1.42 30.14
C PRO A 892 8.59 -2.01 28.74
N THR A 893 9.43 -1.64 27.77
CA THR A 893 9.32 -2.19 26.40
C THR A 893 9.57 -3.69 26.38
N LEU A 894 10.54 -4.19 27.17
CA LEU A 894 10.88 -5.61 27.26
C LEU A 894 9.78 -6.43 27.97
N LEU A 895 9.16 -5.87 29.01
CA LEU A 895 8.13 -6.54 29.80
C LEU A 895 6.76 -6.53 29.10
N LEU A 896 6.50 -5.57 28.21
CA LEU A 896 5.21 -5.41 27.54
C LEU A 896 4.74 -6.67 26.78
N PRO A 897 5.56 -7.37 25.95
CA PRO A 897 5.14 -8.61 25.31
C PRO A 897 4.83 -9.74 26.31
N LEU A 898 5.55 -9.80 27.44
CA LEU A 898 5.31 -10.81 28.48
C LEU A 898 3.97 -10.58 29.21
N ALA A 899 3.68 -9.32 29.55
CA ALA A 899 2.38 -8.96 30.10
C ALA A 899 1.26 -9.21 29.08
N GLY A 900 1.52 -8.92 27.80
CA GLY A 900 0.60 -9.17 26.71
C GLY A 900 0.24 -10.65 26.56
N VAL A 901 1.21 -11.57 26.58
CA VAL A 901 0.93 -13.00 26.41
C VAL A 901 0.14 -13.57 27.60
N VAL A 902 0.42 -13.12 28.83
CA VAL A 902 -0.35 -13.50 30.03
C VAL A 902 -1.78 -12.95 29.96
N LEU A 903 -1.96 -11.70 29.53
CA LEU A 903 -3.27 -11.09 29.40
C LEU A 903 -4.11 -11.79 28.32
N LEU A 904 -3.52 -12.05 27.16
CA LEU A 904 -4.21 -12.72 26.04
C LEU A 904 -4.68 -14.12 26.43
N GLN A 905 -3.84 -14.86 27.17
CA GLN A 905 -4.18 -16.21 27.63
C GLN A 905 -5.23 -16.22 28.76
N THR A 906 -5.37 -15.14 29.53
CA THR A 906 -6.33 -15.06 30.65
C THR A 906 -7.66 -14.39 30.31
N THR A 907 -7.69 -13.49 29.32
CA THR A 907 -8.88 -12.68 29.00
C THR A 907 -9.56 -13.01 27.68
N SER A 908 -8.93 -13.85 26.84
CA SER A 908 -9.36 -14.23 25.47
C SER A 908 -10.18 -13.16 24.72
N PRO A 909 -9.70 -11.91 24.57
CA PRO A 909 -10.53 -10.83 24.04
C PRO A 909 -10.53 -10.78 22.49
N LEU A 910 -9.68 -11.58 21.83
CA LEU A 910 -9.46 -11.57 20.39
C LEU A 910 -9.79 -12.95 19.80
N ASN A 911 -10.49 -12.97 18.66
CA ASN A 911 -10.88 -14.21 17.98
C ASN A 911 -10.20 -14.35 16.59
N GLY A 912 -10.08 -15.59 16.10
CA GLY A 912 -9.63 -15.91 14.74
C GLY A 912 -8.16 -15.62 14.45
N HIS A 913 -7.84 -15.31 13.18
CA HIS A 913 -6.47 -15.11 12.68
C HIS A 913 -5.73 -13.92 13.31
N VAL A 914 -6.45 -12.93 13.85
CA VAL A 914 -5.82 -11.79 14.55
C VAL A 914 -5.25 -12.24 15.89
N ASN A 915 -5.97 -13.11 16.60
CA ASN A 915 -5.51 -13.62 17.90
C ASN A 915 -4.20 -14.40 17.77
N SER A 916 -4.06 -15.24 16.73
CA SER A 916 -2.83 -16.02 16.53
C SER A 916 -1.61 -15.13 16.26
N VAL A 917 -1.75 -14.12 15.39
CA VAL A 917 -0.67 -13.17 15.11
C VAL A 917 -0.28 -12.37 16.35
N VAL A 918 -1.27 -11.86 17.10
CA VAL A 918 -1.00 -11.06 18.30
C VAL A 918 -0.39 -11.92 19.41
N SER A 919 -0.85 -13.16 19.57
CA SER A 919 -0.31 -14.13 20.53
C SER A 919 1.14 -14.50 20.22
N ASP A 920 1.47 -14.75 18.96
CA ASP A 920 2.86 -15.02 18.54
C ASP A 920 3.77 -13.80 18.78
N LEU A 921 3.29 -12.60 18.45
CA LEU A 921 4.01 -11.36 18.68
C LEU A 921 4.29 -11.12 20.17
N ALA A 922 3.32 -11.41 21.03
CA ALA A 922 3.48 -11.33 22.48
C ALA A 922 4.47 -12.39 22.98
N THR A 923 4.34 -13.63 22.52
CA THR A 923 5.18 -14.77 22.90
C THR A 923 6.66 -14.55 22.57
N PHE A 924 6.97 -14.08 21.36
CA PHE A 924 8.35 -13.96 20.89
C PHE A 924 8.91 -12.54 20.91
N GLY A 925 8.07 -11.52 21.17
CA GLY A 925 8.46 -10.11 21.18
C GLY A 925 9.56 -9.80 22.19
N ALA A 926 9.50 -10.40 23.39
CA ALA A 926 10.54 -10.23 24.40
C ALA A 926 11.90 -10.76 23.93
N CYS A 927 11.95 -11.94 23.29
CA CYS A 927 13.17 -12.49 22.70
C CYS A 927 13.75 -11.57 21.62
N TRP A 928 12.91 -11.02 20.74
CA TRP A 928 13.33 -10.05 19.73
C TRP A 928 13.97 -8.80 20.34
N LEU A 929 13.37 -8.25 21.40
CA LEU A 929 13.86 -7.08 22.13
C LEU A 929 15.16 -7.35 22.91
N VAL A 930 15.34 -8.55 23.46
CA VAL A 930 16.64 -8.98 24.01
C VAL A 930 17.72 -8.97 22.91
N GLY A 931 17.35 -9.26 21.66
CA GLY A 931 18.21 -9.05 20.49
C GLY A 931 18.68 -7.60 20.34
N PHE A 932 17.81 -6.61 20.57
CA PHE A 932 18.18 -5.19 20.60
C PHE A 932 19.11 -4.89 21.78
N ALA A 933 18.79 -5.41 22.96
CA ALA A 933 19.59 -5.25 24.18
C ALA A 933 21.02 -5.78 24.00
N HIS A 934 21.15 -6.93 23.35
CA HIS A 934 22.43 -7.51 22.97
C HIS A 934 23.20 -6.56 22.04
N ARG A 935 22.55 -6.03 21.00
CA ARG A 935 23.20 -5.16 20.01
C ARG A 935 23.66 -3.82 20.59
N ASP A 936 22.85 -3.20 21.45
CA ASP A 936 23.18 -1.93 22.12
C ASP A 936 24.17 -2.11 23.30
N GLY A 937 24.61 -3.36 23.53
CA GLY A 937 25.54 -3.75 24.59
C GLY A 937 24.93 -3.67 25.99
N ALA A 938 23.61 -3.51 26.12
CA ALA A 938 22.92 -3.42 27.39
C ALA A 938 23.07 -4.74 28.19
N LEU A 939 22.96 -5.89 27.54
CA LEU A 939 23.19 -7.19 28.19
C LEU A 939 24.59 -7.32 28.78
N HIS A 940 25.61 -6.69 28.16
CA HIS A 940 26.99 -6.72 28.66
C HIS A 940 27.20 -5.88 29.91
N ARG A 941 26.39 -4.82 30.09
CA ARG A 941 26.45 -3.93 31.26
C ARG A 941 25.78 -4.51 32.50
N VAL A 942 24.88 -5.48 32.35
CA VAL A 942 24.25 -6.16 33.48
C VAL A 942 25.26 -7.14 34.11
N PRO A 943 25.38 -7.19 35.46
CA PRO A 943 26.18 -8.17 36.16
C PRO A 943 25.78 -9.61 35.80
N ARG A 944 26.76 -10.51 35.67
CA ARG A 944 26.49 -11.90 35.25
C ARG A 944 25.53 -12.61 36.22
N ALA A 945 25.72 -12.43 37.53
CA ALA A 945 24.86 -13.03 38.55
C ALA A 945 23.39 -12.59 38.41
N VAL A 946 23.15 -11.29 38.21
CA VAL A 946 21.79 -10.74 38.02
C VAL A 946 21.13 -11.30 36.76
N LEU A 947 21.89 -11.39 35.65
CA LEU A 947 21.37 -11.95 34.41
C LEU A 947 21.06 -13.44 34.54
N VAL A 948 21.91 -14.22 35.21
CA VAL A 948 21.69 -15.65 35.46
C VAL A 948 20.49 -15.86 36.38
N LEU A 949 20.34 -15.06 37.43
CA LEU A 949 19.18 -15.12 38.33
C LEU A 949 17.87 -14.77 37.60
N ALA A 950 17.88 -13.72 36.78
CA ALA A 950 16.73 -13.35 35.96
C ALA A 950 16.39 -14.44 34.93
N ALA A 951 17.41 -15.06 34.31
CA ALA A 951 17.21 -16.18 33.39
C ALA A 951 16.65 -17.41 34.10
N ALA A 952 17.15 -17.75 35.29
CA ALA A 952 16.66 -18.85 36.12
C ALA A 952 15.21 -18.62 36.55
N LEU A 953 14.85 -17.39 36.94
CA LEU A 953 13.48 -17.02 37.26
C LEU A 953 12.55 -17.18 36.04
N CYS A 954 12.95 -16.71 34.86
CA CYS A 954 12.15 -16.86 33.64
C CYS A 954 11.99 -18.33 33.24
N VAL A 955 13.05 -19.13 33.32
CA VAL A 955 12.98 -20.58 33.08
C VAL A 955 12.06 -21.26 34.10
N GLY A 956 12.19 -20.91 35.39
CA GLY A 956 11.35 -21.45 36.46
C GLY A 956 9.87 -21.15 36.27
N ILE A 957 9.53 -19.91 35.89
CA ILE A 957 8.16 -19.52 35.52
C ILE A 957 7.68 -20.34 34.32
N GLY A 958 8.50 -20.45 33.28
CA GLY A 958 8.14 -21.22 32.07
C GLY A 958 7.85 -22.68 32.37
N VAL A 959 8.75 -23.37 33.09
CA VAL A 959 8.60 -24.78 33.48
C VAL A 959 7.40 -24.96 34.42
N GLY A 960 7.26 -24.11 35.43
CA GLY A 960 6.12 -24.15 36.37
C GLY A 960 4.78 -23.95 35.65
N TRP A 961 4.75 -23.06 34.65
CA TRP A 961 3.56 -22.84 33.84
C TRP A 961 3.22 -24.05 32.97
N THR A 962 4.21 -24.69 32.33
CA THR A 962 3.98 -25.93 31.57
C THR A 962 3.36 -27.03 32.44
N VAL A 963 3.82 -27.18 33.69
CA VAL A 963 3.31 -28.22 34.60
C VAL A 963 1.87 -27.93 35.05
N THR A 964 1.52 -26.65 35.24
CA THR A 964 0.22 -26.24 35.79
C THR A 964 -0.87 -26.05 34.72
N HIS A 965 -0.50 -25.77 33.47
CA HIS A 965 -1.43 -25.41 32.38
C HIS A 965 -1.25 -26.32 31.15
N ARG A 966 -1.15 -27.63 31.37
CA ARG A 966 -1.07 -28.63 30.31
C ARG A 966 -2.38 -28.69 29.51
N ALA A 967 -2.28 -28.62 28.18
CA ALA A 967 -3.38 -28.94 27.27
C ALA A 967 -3.38 -30.47 27.02
N ASP A 968 -2.57 -30.95 26.07
CA ASP A 968 -2.46 -32.38 25.71
C ASP A 968 -1.05 -32.99 25.93
N GLY A 969 -0.13 -32.24 26.54
CA GLY A 969 1.25 -32.69 26.77
C GLY A 969 2.15 -31.63 27.40
N PHE A 970 3.46 -31.89 27.38
CA PHE A 970 4.49 -30.99 27.91
C PHE A 970 5.17 -30.12 26.83
N ASP A 971 4.66 -30.08 25.61
CA ASP A 971 5.31 -29.31 24.55
C ASP A 971 5.17 -27.80 24.78
N LEU A 972 6.29 -27.10 24.85
CA LEU A 972 6.30 -25.64 24.96
C LEU A 972 5.63 -24.97 23.75
N ASN A 973 5.65 -25.58 22.57
CA ASN A 973 5.12 -24.92 21.37
C ASN A 973 3.60 -24.67 21.47
N ASP A 974 2.90 -25.45 22.31
CA ASP A 974 1.45 -25.37 22.48
C ASP A 974 1.03 -24.50 23.67
N ILE A 975 2.00 -23.97 24.45
CA ILE A 975 1.74 -23.20 25.68
C ILE A 975 2.45 -21.84 25.59
N PRO A 976 1.79 -20.79 25.03
CA PRO A 976 2.40 -19.50 24.73
C PRO A 976 3.11 -18.82 25.90
N VAL A 977 2.49 -18.75 27.08
CA VAL A 977 3.12 -18.16 28.28
C VAL A 977 4.37 -18.94 28.69
N ALA A 978 4.29 -20.27 28.76
CA ALA A 978 5.46 -21.10 29.09
C ALA A 978 6.59 -20.90 28.09
N GLN A 979 6.26 -20.89 26.79
CA GLN A 979 7.21 -20.67 25.70
C GLN A 979 7.89 -19.31 25.81
N ALA A 980 7.14 -18.24 26.09
CA ALA A 980 7.64 -16.88 26.18
C ALA A 980 8.70 -16.74 27.29
N PHE A 981 8.36 -17.19 28.51
CA PHE A 981 9.24 -17.09 29.66
C PHE A 981 10.45 -18.02 29.56
N TYR A 982 10.23 -19.28 29.15
CA TYR A 982 11.33 -20.24 28.97
C TYR A 982 12.32 -19.79 27.90
N SER A 983 11.81 -19.41 26.72
CA SER A 983 12.64 -18.91 25.61
C SER A 983 13.43 -17.67 26.01
N LEU A 984 12.81 -16.74 26.75
CA LEU A 984 13.48 -15.52 27.22
C LEU A 984 14.66 -15.86 28.16
N GLY A 985 14.44 -16.71 29.16
CA GLY A 985 15.47 -17.14 30.09
C GLY A 985 16.63 -17.84 29.37
N PHE A 986 16.32 -18.75 28.45
CA PHE A 986 17.32 -19.44 27.64
C PHE A 986 18.15 -18.47 26.79
N VAL A 987 17.49 -17.55 26.08
CA VAL A 987 18.15 -16.57 25.19
C VAL A 987 19.04 -15.59 25.96
N LEU A 988 18.64 -15.16 27.17
CA LEU A 988 19.43 -14.25 28.01
C LEU A 988 20.83 -14.83 28.28
N VAL A 989 20.88 -16.10 28.70
CA VAL A 989 22.14 -16.82 28.92
C VAL A 989 22.90 -17.01 27.61
N LEU A 990 22.21 -17.47 26.57
CA LEU A 990 22.81 -17.81 25.27
C LEU A 990 23.52 -16.61 24.61
N LEU A 991 22.91 -15.42 24.66
CA LEU A 991 23.51 -14.20 24.11
C LEU A 991 24.63 -13.63 24.97
N ARG A 992 24.74 -14.04 26.25
CA ARG A 992 25.79 -13.61 27.18
C ARG A 992 27.06 -14.49 27.09
N VAL A 993 26.91 -15.80 26.88
CA VAL A 993 28.02 -16.79 27.00
C VAL A 993 29.06 -16.73 25.87
N ARG A 994 28.69 -16.29 24.66
CA ARG A 994 29.57 -16.03 23.48
C ARG A 994 30.93 -16.78 23.49
N PRO A 995 30.94 -18.10 23.25
CA PRO A 995 32.18 -18.89 23.25
C PRO A 995 33.09 -18.50 22.07
N PRO A 996 34.42 -18.69 22.21
CA PRO A 996 35.36 -18.45 21.12
C PRO A 996 35.15 -19.46 19.97
N MET A 997 34.74 -18.97 18.79
CA MET A 997 34.41 -19.81 17.62
C MET A 997 35.59 -20.14 16.71
N ALA A 998 36.83 -20.01 17.19
CA ALA A 998 38.04 -20.29 16.40
C ALA A 998 38.19 -21.78 16.05
N TRP A 999 37.62 -22.68 16.86
CA TRP A 999 37.63 -24.13 16.62
C TRP A 999 36.78 -24.52 15.41
N LEU A 1000 35.64 -23.84 15.18
CA LEU A 1000 34.77 -24.12 14.04
C LEU A 1000 35.49 -23.85 12.72
N ALA A 1001 36.33 -22.80 12.68
CA ALA A 1001 37.18 -22.52 11.52
C ALA A 1001 38.22 -23.62 11.23
N ARG A 1002 38.59 -24.42 12.24
CA ARG A 1002 39.47 -25.59 12.08
C ARG A 1002 38.70 -26.81 11.57
N ALA A 1003 37.45 -26.99 12.00
CA ALA A 1003 36.54 -28.02 11.50
C ALA A 1003 35.88 -27.63 10.16
N ARG A 1004 36.68 -27.63 9.08
CA ARG A 1004 36.25 -27.22 7.73
C ARG A 1004 34.94 -27.83 7.22
N PRO A 1005 34.64 -29.15 7.35
CA PRO A 1005 33.38 -29.70 6.87
C PRO A 1005 32.18 -29.11 7.62
N LEU A 1006 32.30 -28.95 8.94
CA LEU A 1006 31.25 -28.40 9.78
C LEU A 1006 31.03 -26.91 9.52
N ASP A 1007 32.09 -26.11 9.37
CA ASP A 1007 32.01 -24.68 9.02
C ASP A 1007 31.29 -24.48 7.67
N ARG A 1008 31.59 -25.35 6.71
CA ARG A 1008 30.94 -25.35 5.39
C ARG A 1008 29.45 -25.69 5.50
N LEU A 1009 29.10 -26.72 6.26
CA LEU A 1009 27.71 -27.11 6.49
C LEU A 1009 26.92 -25.98 7.16
N VAL A 1010 27.43 -25.41 8.25
CA VAL A 1010 26.81 -24.27 8.95
C VAL A 1010 26.62 -23.10 7.99
N THR A 1011 27.63 -22.78 7.18
CA THR A 1011 27.53 -21.67 6.23
C THR A 1011 26.50 -21.94 5.13
N TRP A 1012 26.41 -23.18 4.64
CA TRP A 1012 25.46 -23.61 3.63
C TRP A 1012 24.03 -23.54 4.15
N LEU A 1013 23.74 -24.14 5.32
CA LEU A 1013 22.44 -24.08 5.98
C LEU A 1013 21.96 -22.63 6.15
N ASN A 1014 22.85 -21.74 6.61
CA ASN A 1014 22.52 -20.32 6.77
C ASN A 1014 22.30 -19.57 5.45
N SER A 1015 22.88 -20.04 4.34
CA SER A 1015 22.72 -19.43 3.02
C SER A 1015 21.43 -19.83 2.30
N ARG A 1016 20.76 -20.87 2.82
CA ARG A 1016 19.53 -21.47 2.30
C ARG A 1016 18.45 -21.59 3.40
N ALA A 1017 18.58 -20.82 4.46
CA ALA A 1017 17.81 -21.03 5.68
C ALA A 1017 16.31 -20.86 5.44
N LEU A 1018 15.90 -19.90 4.59
CA LEU A 1018 14.49 -19.65 4.33
C LEU A 1018 13.89 -20.73 3.41
N THR A 1019 14.65 -21.16 2.40
CA THR A 1019 14.24 -22.27 1.52
C THR A 1019 14.09 -23.56 2.32
N ILE A 1020 15.09 -23.90 3.14
CA ILE A 1020 15.04 -25.09 3.99
C ILE A 1020 13.84 -25.01 4.95
N TYR A 1021 13.62 -23.85 5.58
CA TYR A 1021 12.51 -23.66 6.51
C TYR A 1021 11.13 -23.75 5.84
N LEU A 1022 10.94 -23.16 4.66
CA LEU A 1022 9.63 -23.20 4.00
C LEU A 1022 9.27 -24.60 3.48
N TRP A 1023 10.27 -25.34 3.00
CA TRP A 1023 10.02 -26.57 2.25
C TRP A 1023 10.19 -27.86 3.07
N HIS A 1024 10.65 -27.80 4.33
CA HIS A 1024 10.88 -29.03 5.10
C HIS A 1024 9.62 -29.83 5.35
N ASN A 1025 8.48 -29.22 5.73
CA ASN A 1025 7.24 -29.97 5.93
C ASN A 1025 6.72 -30.58 4.63
N ALA A 1026 6.83 -29.88 3.50
CA ALA A 1026 6.52 -30.45 2.19
C ALA A 1026 7.42 -31.66 1.88
N ALA A 1027 8.72 -31.57 2.16
CA ALA A 1027 9.65 -32.67 1.98
C ALA A 1027 9.35 -33.86 2.92
N ILE A 1028 8.93 -33.60 4.15
CA ILE A 1028 8.51 -34.63 5.12
C ILE A 1028 7.20 -35.30 4.67
N ALA A 1029 6.21 -34.53 4.23
CA ALA A 1029 4.95 -35.07 3.72
C ALA A 1029 5.18 -35.99 2.51
N VAL A 1030 6.00 -35.55 1.54
CA VAL A 1030 6.38 -36.36 0.37
C VAL A 1030 7.27 -37.55 0.76
N CYS A 1031 8.03 -37.44 1.84
CA CYS A 1031 8.91 -38.49 2.31
C CYS A 1031 8.17 -39.78 2.63
N PHE A 1032 6.97 -39.73 3.20
CA PHE A 1032 6.20 -40.94 3.50
C PHE A 1032 5.82 -41.67 2.21
N VAL A 1033 5.33 -40.93 1.22
CA VAL A 1033 4.94 -41.46 -0.10
C VAL A 1033 6.12 -42.02 -0.90
N VAL A 1034 7.30 -41.37 -0.85
CA VAL A 1034 8.51 -41.82 -1.55
C VAL A 1034 9.21 -42.94 -0.79
N GLY A 1035 9.26 -42.83 0.54
CA GLY A 1035 9.89 -43.77 1.46
C GLY A 1035 9.27 -45.17 1.37
N ASP A 1036 7.93 -45.24 1.28
CA ASP A 1036 7.21 -46.50 1.06
C ASP A 1036 7.61 -47.16 -0.27
N ARG A 1037 7.79 -46.37 -1.34
CA ARG A 1037 8.18 -46.90 -2.67
C ARG A 1037 9.62 -47.41 -2.73
N VAL A 1038 10.50 -46.96 -1.85
CA VAL A 1038 11.92 -47.36 -1.82
C VAL A 1038 12.26 -48.26 -0.64
N ASP A 1039 11.26 -48.86 0.01
CA ASP A 1039 11.41 -49.75 1.16
C ASP A 1039 12.19 -49.11 2.34
N ALA A 1040 12.06 -47.79 2.54
CA ALA A 1040 12.77 -47.06 3.59
C ALA A 1040 12.38 -47.52 5.01
N TRP A 1041 11.21 -48.16 5.16
CA TRP A 1041 10.72 -48.76 6.40
C TRP A 1041 11.72 -49.78 7.00
N ARG A 1042 12.55 -50.46 6.19
CA ARG A 1042 13.58 -51.40 6.64
C ARG A 1042 14.68 -50.76 7.49
N LEU A 1043 14.89 -49.46 7.34
CA LEU A 1043 15.84 -48.66 8.11
C LEU A 1043 15.15 -47.85 9.24
N GLY A 1044 13.87 -48.12 9.48
CA GLY A 1044 13.04 -47.44 10.48
C GLY A 1044 13.00 -45.92 10.29
N LYS A 1045 12.87 -45.19 11.40
CA LYS A 1045 12.82 -43.71 11.44
C LYS A 1045 14.05 -43.04 10.80
N VAL A 1046 15.19 -43.73 10.73
CA VAL A 1046 16.43 -43.22 10.12
C VAL A 1046 16.36 -43.24 8.60
N GLY A 1047 15.71 -44.26 8.02
CA GLY A 1047 15.44 -44.33 6.57
C GLY A 1047 14.59 -43.17 6.08
N TYR A 1048 13.47 -42.90 6.77
CA TYR A 1048 12.61 -41.75 6.47
C TYR A 1048 13.33 -40.41 6.64
N LEU A 1049 14.17 -40.25 7.66
CA LEU A 1049 14.99 -39.04 7.78
C LEU A 1049 15.91 -38.85 6.57
N ALA A 1050 16.57 -39.91 6.10
CA ALA A 1050 17.47 -39.83 4.95
C ALA A 1050 16.71 -39.41 3.68
N VAL A 1051 15.53 -40.00 3.43
CA VAL A 1051 14.67 -39.65 2.28
C VAL A 1051 14.19 -38.19 2.37
N ALA A 1052 13.72 -37.74 3.54
CA ALA A 1052 13.28 -36.35 3.72
C ALA A 1052 14.43 -35.35 3.51
N LEU A 1053 15.64 -35.66 3.98
CA LEU A 1053 16.82 -34.82 3.76
C LEU A 1053 17.26 -34.79 2.30
N LEU A 1054 17.14 -35.90 1.56
CA LEU A 1054 17.41 -35.95 0.13
C LEU A 1054 16.40 -35.14 -0.69
N LEU A 1055 15.10 -35.26 -0.36
CA LEU A 1055 14.04 -34.45 -0.97
C LEU A 1055 14.25 -32.96 -0.69
N LEU A 1056 14.58 -32.61 0.55
CA LEU A 1056 14.88 -31.23 0.92
C LEU A 1056 16.11 -30.69 0.20
N LEU A 1057 17.15 -31.52 0.02
CA LEU A 1057 18.32 -31.16 -0.78
C LEU A 1057 17.93 -30.89 -2.24
N ALA A 1058 17.11 -31.75 -2.85
CA ALA A 1058 16.62 -31.56 -4.22
C ALA A 1058 15.86 -30.24 -4.37
N VAL A 1059 14.98 -29.91 -3.42
CA VAL A 1059 14.25 -28.62 -3.41
C VAL A 1059 15.23 -27.44 -3.30
N VAL A 1060 16.22 -27.51 -2.42
CA VAL A 1060 17.23 -26.45 -2.30
C VAL A 1060 18.02 -26.24 -3.60
N LEU A 1061 18.29 -27.30 -4.36
CA LEU A 1061 18.95 -27.20 -5.66
C LEU A 1061 18.04 -26.54 -6.72
N LEU A 1062 16.75 -26.86 -6.72
CA LEU A 1062 15.76 -26.36 -7.68
C LEU A 1062 15.40 -24.89 -7.46
N VAL A 1063 15.14 -24.48 -6.21
CA VAL A 1063 14.60 -23.15 -5.90
C VAL A 1063 15.47 -22.30 -4.98
N GLY A 1064 16.56 -22.84 -4.41
CA GLY A 1064 17.42 -22.11 -3.47
C GLY A 1064 18.18 -20.92 -4.07
N TRP A 1065 18.21 -20.79 -5.40
CA TRP A 1065 18.76 -19.62 -6.09
C TRP A 1065 17.94 -18.34 -5.84
N VAL A 1066 16.66 -18.46 -5.46
CA VAL A 1066 15.77 -17.32 -5.15
C VAL A 1066 16.33 -16.48 -4.00
N GLU A 1067 16.94 -17.09 -2.98
CA GLU A 1067 17.56 -16.37 -1.87
C GLU A 1067 18.78 -15.54 -2.31
N ASP A 1068 19.49 -15.97 -3.36
CA ASP A 1068 20.61 -15.21 -3.91
C ASP A 1068 20.13 -13.99 -4.70
N VAL A 1069 19.11 -14.15 -5.54
CA VAL A 1069 18.46 -13.04 -6.26
C VAL A 1069 17.89 -12.02 -5.26
N SER A 1070 17.18 -12.50 -4.23
CA SER A 1070 16.64 -11.70 -3.12
C SER A 1070 17.72 -10.91 -2.38
N ALA A 1071 18.90 -11.51 -2.23
CA ALA A 1071 20.08 -10.89 -1.63
C ALA A 1071 20.88 -9.99 -2.58
N ARG A 1072 20.48 -9.86 -3.87
CA ARG A 1072 21.24 -9.19 -4.95
C ARG A 1072 22.62 -9.81 -5.20
N ARG A 1073 22.69 -11.14 -5.15
CA ARG A 1073 23.87 -11.95 -5.47
C ARG A 1073 23.62 -12.71 -6.77
N ARG A 1074 24.70 -13.14 -7.44
CA ARG A 1074 24.56 -14.03 -8.61
C ARG A 1074 23.96 -15.37 -8.14
N PRO A 1075 22.94 -15.91 -8.85
CA PRO A 1075 22.29 -17.16 -8.47
C PRO A 1075 23.29 -18.32 -8.53
N ARG A 1076 23.24 -19.22 -7.54
CA ARG A 1076 24.08 -20.42 -7.46
C ARG A 1076 23.21 -21.65 -7.17
N LEU A 1077 23.26 -22.63 -8.06
CA LEU A 1077 22.53 -23.91 -7.94
C LEU A 1077 23.19 -24.82 -6.90
N VAL A 1078 24.50 -25.05 -7.02
CA VAL A 1078 25.32 -25.75 -6.01
C VAL A 1078 26.46 -24.82 -5.64
N GLY A 1079 26.44 -24.25 -4.44
CA GLY A 1079 27.35 -23.17 -4.07
C GLY A 1079 27.93 -23.31 -2.68
N TRP A 1080 28.88 -24.23 -2.50
CA TRP A 1080 29.78 -24.15 -1.35
C TRP A 1080 30.47 -22.76 -1.34
N PRO A 1081 30.50 -22.04 -0.21
CA PRO A 1081 31.07 -20.71 -0.17
C PRO A 1081 32.59 -20.80 -0.34
N THR A 1082 33.08 -20.50 -1.55
CA THR A 1082 34.49 -20.20 -1.77
C THR A 1082 34.83 -18.86 -1.08
N ARG A 1083 35.96 -18.85 -0.37
CA ARG A 1083 36.46 -17.69 0.39
C ARG A 1083 36.28 -16.39 -0.39
N THR A 1084 35.65 -15.39 0.22
CA THR A 1084 35.86 -13.99 -0.17
C THR A 1084 37.37 -13.73 -0.18
N PRO A 1085 37.97 -13.23 -1.28
CA PRO A 1085 39.37 -12.85 -1.26
C PRO A 1085 39.54 -11.77 -0.20
N THR A 1086 40.40 -12.02 0.79
CA THR A 1086 40.86 -10.97 1.70
C THR A 1086 41.49 -9.87 0.85
N ALA A 1087 41.18 -8.60 1.15
CA ALA A 1087 41.69 -7.44 0.42
C ALA A 1087 43.24 -7.41 0.33
N THR A 1088 43.92 -8.13 1.23
CA THR A 1088 45.37 -8.34 1.22
C THR A 1088 45.89 -9.18 0.05
N ALA A 1089 45.12 -10.12 -0.50
CA ALA A 1089 45.55 -10.93 -1.65
C ALA A 1089 45.50 -10.15 -2.98
N ARG A 1090 44.59 -9.17 -3.09
CA ARG A 1090 44.50 -8.29 -4.26
C ARG A 1090 45.59 -7.23 -4.26
N ALA A 1091 46.05 -6.79 -3.09
CA ALA A 1091 47.22 -5.93 -2.94
C ALA A 1091 48.54 -6.67 -3.29
N ARG A 1092 48.68 -7.95 -2.88
CA ARG A 1092 49.86 -8.76 -3.24
C ARG A 1092 49.93 -9.14 -4.73
N ARG A 1093 48.79 -9.39 -5.39
CA ARG A 1093 48.78 -9.65 -6.85
C ARG A 1093 48.98 -8.38 -7.69
N ALA A 1094 48.58 -7.22 -7.20
CA ALA A 1094 48.83 -5.94 -7.89
C ALA A 1094 50.30 -5.48 -7.80
N ALA A 1095 51.06 -5.96 -6.81
CA ALA A 1095 52.48 -5.64 -6.65
C ALA A 1095 53.43 -6.55 -7.45
N VAL A 1096 52.96 -7.66 -8.03
CA VAL A 1096 53.79 -8.65 -8.74
C VAL A 1096 53.56 -8.66 -10.26
N ALA A 1097 52.63 -7.85 -10.77
CA ALA A 1097 52.34 -7.75 -12.20
C ALA A 1097 52.69 -6.35 -12.73
N ALA A 1098 53.98 -6.02 -12.78
CA ALA A 1098 54.54 -5.04 -13.70
C ALA A 1098 55.18 -5.81 -14.87
N PRO A 1099 54.83 -5.54 -16.14
CA PRO A 1099 55.27 -6.37 -17.25
C PRO A 1099 56.68 -6.00 -17.71
N ALA A 1100 57.60 -6.95 -17.61
CA ALA A 1100 58.77 -7.02 -18.47
C ALA A 1100 58.32 -7.52 -19.86
N ARG A 1101 58.29 -6.63 -20.87
CA ARG A 1101 58.52 -6.92 -22.30
C ARG A 1101 58.19 -5.70 -23.17
N GLN A 1102 59.23 -5.03 -23.66
CA GLN A 1102 59.39 -4.64 -25.08
C GLN A 1102 60.71 -3.87 -25.29
N VAL A 1103 61.77 -4.59 -25.65
CA VAL A 1103 62.84 -4.07 -26.53
C VAL A 1103 63.32 -5.23 -27.40
N ARG A 1104 62.91 -5.23 -28.67
CA ARG A 1104 63.68 -5.70 -29.85
C ARG A 1104 62.74 -5.78 -31.06
N ALA A 1105 62.92 -4.85 -32.01
CA ALA A 1105 63.22 -5.15 -33.41
C ALA A 1105 63.02 -3.90 -34.29
N THR A 1106 64.12 -3.19 -34.60
CA THR A 1106 64.29 -2.46 -35.87
C THR A 1106 65.77 -2.50 -36.23
N THR A 1107 66.16 -3.44 -37.10
CA THR A 1107 67.31 -3.33 -38.00
C THR A 1107 67.06 -4.27 -39.20
N ARG A 1108 66.63 -3.69 -40.32
CA ARG A 1108 67.15 -3.86 -41.69
C ARG A 1108 66.04 -3.66 -42.74
N THR A 1109 66.45 -2.86 -43.73
CA THR A 1109 65.88 -2.55 -45.06
C THR A 1109 64.54 -1.85 -45.09
#